data_AF-A0AAV9UF37-F1
#
_entry.id   AF-A0AAV9UF37-F1
#
_cell.length_a   1.000
_cell.length_b   1.000
_cell.length_c   1.000
_cell.angle_alpha   90.00
_cell.angle_beta   90.00
_cell.angle_gamma   90.00
#
_symmetry.space_group_name_H-M   'P 1'
#
loop_
_entity.id
_entity.type
_entity.pdbx_description
1 polymer ?
#
loop_
_entity_poly.entity_id
_entity_poly.type
_entity_poly.pdbx_seq_one_letter_code
_entity_poly.pdbx_strand_id
1 'polypeptide(L)'
;MVQTTWKAIAPVPTSQEFLDIVLSRTTRKTPTVIRAGFKISRIRAFYLRKVKFTQDTFTEKLQAILDGFPKLQDIHPFHKDLMNTLYDADHFRIALGQLSTAKHLIEQVCRDYVRLIKYAQSLFQCKQLKRAALGRMATITRRLKDPLLYLEQVRQHLGRLPGIDPNTRTLLICGYPNVGKSSFLRSITRADVDVQPYAFTTKSLFVGHFDYKYLRFQAIDTPGILDHPLEEMNTIEMQSITAIAHLKSVILYFMDLSEQCGYSVAAQVQLFHSIKPLFANKIVFVVVNKIDVVKPEDLDEESQKLLQTMLKGSDVEMLQLSCHTEQGITEVKNKACERLLAARVEQKLKTNRATDILNRIHVAKPIGGVVRETFIPDAVKNKAKYDVNDPNRRKLEKDIEAEEGGAGVYNINLKKNYILENEDWKFDKIPEVFDGKNVYDFIDPDIESKLAALEAEEERLEAEGFYDEEESIEDDEEADIRMKADYIREQKQLIRNAARSKKALKNRAIIPRQKQPKNLSEMKKSLEKIGLDASSVVERARSKSRGRSVATRSRAGTTDGDVEMTDISMHDISQMTLKERAKSRVRSQSNRREDGVTDETARTKAEKIAKLNQKKMNRMARQGEADRHTTVSLPKHLFSGKRTIGKTNRR
;
A
#
# COMPACT_ATOMS: atom_id res chain seq x y z
N MET A 1 -6.94 14.73 25.73
CA MET A 1 -8.34 14.58 26.17
C MET A 1 -8.33 13.64 27.36
N VAL A 2 -8.98 13.99 28.46
CA VAL A 2 -9.09 13.08 29.62
C VAL A 2 -9.97 11.91 29.20
N GLN A 3 -9.52 10.68 29.41
CA GLN A 3 -10.30 9.50 29.12
C GLN A 3 -11.51 9.47 30.07
N THR A 4 -12.71 9.59 29.51
CA THR A 4 -13.97 9.65 30.30
C THR A 4 -14.63 8.28 30.44
N THR A 5 -14.29 7.30 29.61
CA THR A 5 -14.91 5.96 29.60
C THR A 5 -13.89 4.85 29.45
N TRP A 6 -14.15 3.69 30.06
CA TRP A 6 -13.28 2.52 30.04
C TRP A 6 -13.96 1.26 29.48
N LYS A 7 -14.71 1.42 28.39
CA LYS A 7 -15.41 0.31 27.72
C LYS A 7 -14.50 -0.54 26.82
N ALA A 8 -13.37 0.01 26.36
CA ALA A 8 -12.49 -0.61 25.38
C ALA A 8 -11.57 -1.73 25.95
N ILE A 9 -11.74 -2.12 27.22
CA ILE A 9 -10.91 -3.15 27.85
C ILE A 9 -11.34 -4.53 27.35
N ALA A 10 -10.38 -5.30 26.82
CA ALA A 10 -10.63 -6.65 26.36
C ALA A 10 -11.07 -7.56 27.53
N PRO A 11 -11.94 -8.56 27.29
CA PRO A 11 -12.32 -9.54 28.30
C PRO A 11 -11.09 -10.25 28.87
N VAL A 12 -11.05 -10.37 30.20
CA VAL A 12 -9.98 -11.05 30.93
C VAL A 12 -10.43 -12.51 31.11
N PRO A 13 -9.78 -13.47 30.43
CA PRO A 13 -10.18 -14.87 30.55
C PRO A 13 -9.79 -15.44 31.90
N THR A 14 -10.49 -16.50 32.33
CA THR A 14 -10.11 -17.25 33.53
C THR A 14 -8.73 -17.90 33.36
N SER A 15 -8.07 -18.28 34.46
CA SER A 15 -6.73 -18.89 34.38
C SER A 15 -6.71 -20.17 33.52
N GLN A 16 -7.77 -20.97 33.53
CA GLN A 16 -7.88 -22.18 32.72
C GLN A 16 -8.08 -21.85 31.24
N GLU A 17 -9.03 -20.98 30.91
CA GLU A 17 -9.26 -20.52 29.53
C GLU A 17 -8.01 -19.83 28.95
N PHE A 18 -7.31 -19.03 29.76
CA PHE A 18 -6.07 -18.38 29.37
C PHE A 18 -5.05 -19.43 28.90
N LEU A 19 -4.86 -20.50 29.68
CA LEU A 19 -3.95 -21.59 29.33
C LEU A 19 -4.38 -22.30 28.06
N ASP A 20 -5.66 -22.62 27.93
CA ASP A 20 -6.19 -23.35 26.78
C ASP A 20 -6.06 -22.53 25.50
N ILE A 21 -6.33 -21.22 25.55
CA ILE A 21 -6.14 -20.28 24.42
C ILE A 21 -4.66 -20.29 23.99
N VAL A 22 -3.73 -20.13 24.93
CA VAL A 22 -2.30 -20.01 24.61
C VAL A 22 -1.72 -21.32 24.08
N LEU A 23 -2.03 -22.44 24.72
CA LEU A 23 -1.53 -23.76 24.33
C LEU A 23 -2.16 -24.21 23.00
N SER A 24 -3.45 -23.96 22.79
CA SER A 24 -4.13 -24.22 21.52
C SER A 24 -3.58 -23.35 20.38
N ARG A 25 -3.32 -22.06 20.62
CA ARG A 25 -2.68 -21.19 19.62
C ARG A 25 -1.28 -21.70 19.28
N THR A 26 -0.52 -22.15 20.27
CA THR A 26 0.82 -22.72 20.06
C THR A 26 0.76 -23.97 19.18
N THR A 27 -0.15 -24.90 19.45
CA THR A 27 -0.27 -26.15 18.67
C THR A 27 -0.75 -25.89 17.24
N ARG A 28 -1.71 -24.99 17.04
CA ARG A 28 -2.28 -24.68 15.72
C ARG A 28 -1.36 -23.83 14.84
N LYS A 29 -0.59 -22.89 15.40
CA LYS A 29 0.23 -21.93 14.62
C LYS A 29 1.67 -22.38 14.41
N THR A 30 2.18 -23.34 15.20
CA THR A 30 3.55 -23.87 15.04
C THR A 30 3.52 -25.28 14.46
N PRO A 31 4.51 -25.68 13.64
CA PRO A 31 4.57 -27.04 13.09
C PRO A 31 4.56 -28.08 14.21
N THR A 32 3.94 -29.24 13.98
CA THR A 32 3.72 -30.28 15.01
C THR A 32 4.54 -31.54 14.80
N VAL A 33 4.86 -31.88 13.55
CA VAL A 33 5.54 -33.14 13.19
C VAL A 33 7.06 -32.97 13.14
N ILE A 34 7.79 -33.81 13.88
CA ILE A 34 9.25 -34.01 13.74
C ILE A 34 9.59 -35.50 13.83
N ARG A 35 10.72 -35.89 13.26
CA ARG A 35 11.23 -37.27 13.31
C ARG A 35 12.62 -37.31 13.95
N ALA A 36 12.97 -38.44 14.56
CA ALA A 36 14.25 -38.63 15.26
C ALA A 36 15.47 -38.59 14.32
N GLY A 37 15.31 -38.99 13.05
CA GLY A 37 16.39 -38.96 12.06
C GLY A 37 16.72 -37.58 11.47
N PHE A 38 16.08 -36.50 11.92
CA PHE A 38 16.41 -35.15 11.46
C PHE A 38 17.70 -34.63 12.11
N LYS A 39 18.40 -33.72 11.41
CA LYS A 39 19.57 -33.02 11.97
C LYS A 39 19.22 -32.39 13.32
N ILE A 40 20.10 -32.53 14.31
CA ILE A 40 19.87 -32.03 15.68
C ILE A 40 19.59 -30.52 15.70
N SER A 41 20.19 -29.75 14.79
CA SER A 41 19.90 -28.31 14.63
C SER A 41 18.43 -28.04 14.32
N ARG A 42 17.80 -28.86 13.47
CA ARG A 42 16.38 -28.76 13.12
C ARG A 42 15.49 -29.14 14.31
N ILE A 43 15.86 -30.17 15.07
CA ILE A 43 15.13 -30.60 16.27
C ILE A 43 15.17 -29.52 17.36
N ARG A 44 16.35 -28.95 17.63
CA ARG A 44 16.53 -27.83 18.57
C ARG A 44 15.70 -26.62 18.12
N ALA A 45 15.83 -26.20 16.86
CA ALA A 45 15.08 -25.06 16.31
C ALA A 45 13.55 -25.26 16.42
N PHE A 46 13.06 -26.48 16.20
CA PHE A 46 11.65 -26.81 16.33
C PHE A 46 11.12 -26.58 17.75
N TYR A 47 11.82 -27.08 18.78
CA TYR A 47 11.39 -26.92 20.16
C TYR A 47 11.64 -25.51 20.71
N LEU A 48 12.72 -24.85 20.28
CA LEU A 48 12.97 -23.43 20.56
C LEU A 48 11.82 -22.56 20.07
N ARG A 49 11.34 -22.80 18.84
CA ARG A 49 10.22 -22.05 18.28
C ARG A 49 8.95 -22.22 19.10
N LYS A 50 8.68 -23.44 19.61
CA LYS A 50 7.51 -23.68 20.47
C LYS A 50 7.60 -22.94 21.79
N VAL A 51 8.73 -23.01 22.49
CA VAL A 51 8.90 -22.33 23.79
C VAL A 51 8.81 -20.81 23.63
N LYS A 52 9.49 -20.23 22.62
CA LYS A 52 9.41 -18.79 22.35
C LYS A 52 8.00 -18.34 21.96
N PHE A 53 7.37 -19.02 21.01
CA PHE A 53 6.03 -18.65 20.55
C PHE A 53 5.00 -18.69 21.69
N THR A 54 5.10 -19.67 22.60
CA THR A 54 4.23 -19.72 23.77
C THR A 54 4.48 -18.54 24.72
N GLN A 55 5.75 -18.22 25.02
CA GLN A 55 6.07 -17.04 25.83
C GLN A 55 5.57 -15.75 25.19
N ASP A 56 5.81 -15.55 23.89
CA ASP A 56 5.33 -14.35 23.18
C ASP A 56 3.81 -14.21 23.29
N THR A 57 3.08 -15.32 23.16
CA THR A 57 1.62 -15.33 23.31
C THR A 57 1.17 -15.00 24.73
N PHE A 58 1.83 -15.55 25.76
CA PHE A 58 1.55 -15.19 27.16
C PHE A 58 1.81 -13.71 27.42
N THR A 59 2.97 -13.22 26.99
CA THR A 59 3.39 -11.82 27.15
C THR A 59 2.44 -10.88 26.44
N GLU A 60 2.07 -11.15 25.18
CA GLU A 60 1.10 -10.36 24.40
C GLU A 60 -0.23 -10.22 25.14
N LYS A 61 -0.77 -11.33 25.66
CA LYS A 61 -2.06 -11.34 26.36
C LYS A 61 -2.01 -10.66 27.73
N LEU A 62 -0.96 -10.90 28.52
CA LEU A 62 -0.79 -10.21 29.82
C LEU A 62 -0.55 -8.72 29.63
N GLN A 63 0.22 -8.33 28.61
CA GLN A 63 0.47 -6.94 28.29
C GLN A 63 -0.81 -6.22 27.85
N ALA A 64 -1.64 -6.86 27.01
CA ALA A 64 -2.93 -6.30 26.60
C ALA A 64 -3.87 -6.03 27.80
N ILE A 65 -3.82 -6.87 28.84
CA ILE A 65 -4.58 -6.64 30.08
C ILE A 65 -3.99 -5.44 30.83
N LEU A 66 -2.68 -5.41 31.04
CA LEU A 66 -1.99 -4.32 31.76
C LEU A 66 -2.18 -2.95 31.11
N ASP A 67 -2.16 -2.89 29.77
CA ASP A 67 -2.36 -1.64 29.02
C ASP A 67 -3.84 -1.24 28.91
N GLY A 68 -4.75 -2.21 29.01
CA GLY A 68 -6.18 -1.96 28.94
C GLY A 68 -6.73 -1.27 30.18
N PHE A 69 -6.26 -1.63 31.37
CA PHE A 69 -6.74 -1.06 32.62
C PHE A 69 -6.17 0.35 32.89
N PRO A 70 -6.98 1.26 33.46
CA PRO A 70 -6.50 2.60 33.80
C PRO A 70 -5.48 2.56 34.93
N LYS A 71 -4.42 3.35 34.79
CA LYS A 71 -3.43 3.56 35.86
C LYS A 71 -3.95 4.59 36.85
N LEU A 72 -4.19 4.17 38.09
CA LEU A 72 -4.78 5.03 39.13
C LEU A 72 -3.98 6.32 39.43
N GLN A 73 -2.68 6.34 39.13
CA GLN A 73 -1.81 7.51 39.36
C GLN A 73 -1.94 8.57 38.25
N ASP A 74 -2.28 8.15 37.03
CA ASP A 74 -2.29 9.02 35.84
C ASP A 74 -3.69 9.58 35.54
N ILE A 75 -4.72 9.09 36.23
CA ILE A 75 -6.11 9.52 36.04
C ILE A 75 -6.47 10.72 36.93
N HIS A 76 -7.54 11.41 36.57
CA HIS A 76 -8.05 12.55 37.34
C HIS A 76 -8.42 12.12 38.79
N PRO A 77 -8.16 12.96 39.82
CA PRO A 77 -8.48 12.65 41.22
C PRO A 77 -9.91 12.12 41.45
N PHE A 78 -10.91 12.74 40.81
CA PHE A 78 -12.30 12.24 40.82
C PHE A 78 -12.41 10.74 40.48
N HIS A 79 -11.82 10.31 39.36
CA HIS A 79 -11.91 8.93 38.90
C HIS A 79 -11.07 8.00 39.77
N LYS A 80 -9.94 8.49 40.30
CA LYS A 80 -9.09 7.75 41.24
C LYS A 80 -9.84 7.43 42.53
N ASP A 81 -10.48 8.42 43.14
CA ASP A 81 -11.18 8.25 44.41
C ASP A 81 -12.50 7.48 44.22
N LEU A 82 -13.16 7.66 43.07
CA LEU A 82 -14.30 6.83 42.69
C LEU A 82 -13.89 5.35 42.52
N MET A 83 -12.75 5.07 41.90
CA MET A 83 -12.23 3.71 41.80
C MET A 83 -11.78 3.16 43.16
N ASN A 84 -11.24 4.00 44.03
CA ASN A 84 -10.85 3.61 45.39
C ASN A 84 -12.06 3.15 46.21
N THR A 85 -13.16 3.93 46.15
CA THR A 85 -14.41 3.60 46.86
C THR A 85 -15.12 2.38 46.30
N LEU A 86 -15.05 2.15 44.98
CA LEU A 86 -15.74 1.03 44.32
C LEU A 86 -14.97 -0.29 44.36
N TYR A 87 -13.65 -0.26 44.21
CA TYR A 87 -12.86 -1.46 43.91
C TYR A 87 -11.73 -1.74 44.90
N ASP A 88 -11.49 -0.86 45.87
CA ASP A 88 -10.27 -0.81 46.67
C ASP A 88 -9.01 -0.61 45.81
N ALA A 89 -8.42 0.58 45.87
CA ALA A 89 -7.26 0.93 45.06
C ALA A 89 -6.05 0.03 45.31
N ASP A 90 -5.88 -0.48 46.53
CA ASP A 90 -4.75 -1.34 46.88
C ASP A 90 -4.94 -2.75 46.32
N HIS A 91 -6.14 -3.33 46.47
CA HIS A 91 -6.43 -4.63 45.88
C HIS A 91 -6.29 -4.59 44.34
N PHE A 92 -6.80 -3.52 43.71
CA PHE A 92 -6.66 -3.30 42.28
C PHE A 92 -5.20 -3.22 41.82
N ARG A 93 -4.37 -2.44 42.53
CA ARG A 93 -2.94 -2.28 42.24
C ARG A 93 -2.17 -3.59 42.47
N ILE A 94 -2.48 -4.33 43.53
CA ILE A 94 -1.85 -5.62 43.83
C ILE A 94 -2.16 -6.63 42.73
N ALA A 95 -3.41 -6.72 42.26
CA ALA A 95 -3.81 -7.62 41.19
C ALA A 95 -3.03 -7.35 39.87
N LEU A 96 -2.96 -6.08 39.44
CA LEU A 96 -2.17 -5.70 38.26
C LEU A 96 -0.67 -5.92 38.47
N GLY A 97 -0.15 -5.68 39.68
CA GLY A 97 1.24 -5.94 40.04
C GLY A 97 1.61 -7.43 39.96
N GLN A 98 0.70 -8.32 40.36
CA GLN A 98 0.88 -9.76 40.24
C GLN A 98 0.92 -10.22 38.77
N LEU A 99 0.07 -9.65 37.91
CA LEU A 99 0.10 -9.92 36.46
C LEU A 99 1.42 -9.46 35.83
N SER A 100 1.92 -8.27 36.19
CA SER A 100 3.20 -7.75 35.73
C SER A 100 4.37 -8.64 36.18
N THR A 101 4.37 -9.06 37.44
CA THR A 101 5.38 -10.00 37.97
C THR A 101 5.35 -11.33 37.24
N ALA A 102 4.16 -11.88 36.98
CA ALA A 102 4.01 -13.13 36.25
C ALA A 102 4.50 -13.04 34.80
N LYS A 103 4.25 -11.91 34.10
CA LYS A 103 4.80 -11.64 32.77
C LYS A 103 6.33 -11.76 32.79
N HIS A 104 7.00 -11.10 33.73
CA HIS A 104 8.46 -11.16 33.86
C HIS A 104 9.00 -12.55 34.21
N LEU A 105 8.30 -13.29 35.08
CA LEU A 105 8.67 -14.68 35.41
C LEU A 105 8.56 -15.60 34.18
N ILE A 106 7.54 -15.42 33.33
CA ILE A 106 7.38 -16.20 32.09
C ILE A 106 8.52 -15.90 31.10
N GLU A 107 8.90 -14.63 30.96
CA GLU A 107 10.06 -14.22 30.15
C GLU A 107 11.37 -14.82 30.67
N GLN A 108 11.56 -14.86 31.98
CA GLN A 108 12.73 -15.49 32.61
C GLN A 108 12.75 -17.01 32.34
N VAL A 109 11.64 -17.72 32.56
CA VAL A 109 11.53 -19.15 32.26
C VAL A 109 11.86 -19.43 30.79
N CYS A 110 11.35 -18.61 29.85
CA CYS A 110 11.67 -18.76 28.43
C CYS A 110 13.18 -18.63 28.17
N ARG A 111 13.82 -17.57 28.70
CA ARG A 111 15.27 -17.33 28.52
C ARG A 111 16.12 -18.50 29.02
N ASP A 112 15.81 -19.05 30.18
CA ASP A 112 16.55 -20.17 30.75
C ASP A 112 16.39 -21.45 29.95
N TYR A 113 15.15 -21.82 29.57
CA TYR A 113 14.92 -23.03 28.78
C TYR A 113 15.40 -22.92 27.34
N VAL A 114 15.38 -21.73 26.74
CA VAL A 114 16.01 -21.47 25.45
C VAL A 114 17.52 -21.70 25.52
N ARG A 115 18.18 -21.30 26.62
CA ARG A 115 19.60 -21.56 26.86
C ARG A 115 19.86 -23.07 26.99
N LEU A 116 19.05 -23.79 27.77
CA LEU A 116 19.20 -25.24 27.98
C LEU A 116 18.98 -26.07 26.70
N ILE A 117 17.98 -25.73 25.88
CA ILE A 117 17.67 -26.47 24.64
C ILE A 117 18.83 -26.40 23.63
N LYS A 118 19.64 -25.33 23.64
CA LYS A 118 20.81 -25.21 22.73
C LYS A 118 21.82 -26.35 22.90
N TYR A 119 21.95 -26.89 24.11
CA TYR A 119 22.89 -27.95 24.45
C TYR A 119 22.28 -29.36 24.43
N ALA A 120 20.97 -29.48 24.19
CA ALA A 120 20.29 -30.78 24.19
C ALA A 120 20.72 -31.65 23.00
N GLN A 121 21.12 -32.90 23.24
CA GLN A 121 21.74 -33.77 22.22
C GLN A 121 20.76 -34.71 21.54
N SER A 122 19.57 -34.92 22.12
CA SER A 122 18.58 -35.86 21.60
C SER A 122 17.18 -35.25 21.48
N LEU A 123 16.35 -35.88 20.65
CA LEU A 123 14.93 -35.54 20.52
C LEU A 123 14.19 -35.66 21.86
N PHE A 124 14.47 -36.72 22.62
CA PHE A 124 13.86 -36.95 23.93
C PHE A 124 14.20 -35.84 24.91
N GLN A 125 15.48 -35.46 25.01
CA GLN A 125 15.92 -34.38 25.90
C GLN A 125 15.28 -33.04 25.53
N CYS A 126 15.23 -32.70 24.23
CA CYS A 126 14.53 -31.49 23.77
C CYS A 126 13.02 -31.53 24.09
N LYS A 127 12.37 -32.69 23.92
CA LYS A 127 10.94 -32.87 24.23
C LYS A 127 10.66 -32.65 25.72
N GLN A 128 11.50 -33.18 26.61
CA GLN A 128 11.36 -33.00 28.06
C GLN A 128 11.58 -31.54 28.47
N LEU A 129 12.63 -30.89 27.96
CA LEU A 129 12.88 -29.46 28.22
C LEU A 129 11.71 -28.59 27.77
N LYS A 130 11.13 -28.86 26.60
CA LYS A 130 9.93 -28.16 26.14
C LYS A 130 8.73 -28.40 27.07
N ARG A 131 8.49 -29.64 27.51
CA ARG A 131 7.39 -29.94 28.44
C ARG A 131 7.57 -29.22 29.77
N ALA A 132 8.78 -29.21 30.31
CA ALA A 132 9.10 -28.54 31.56
C ALA A 132 8.94 -27.01 31.43
N ALA A 133 9.40 -26.40 30.33
CA ALA A 133 9.22 -24.97 30.07
C ALA A 133 7.74 -24.57 30.05
N LEU A 134 6.92 -25.25 29.22
CA LEU A 134 5.49 -24.98 29.12
C LEU A 134 4.76 -25.28 30.43
N GLY A 135 5.16 -26.32 31.14
CA GLY A 135 4.62 -26.66 32.46
C GLY A 135 4.87 -25.56 33.49
N ARG A 136 6.10 -25.02 33.57
CA ARG A 136 6.41 -23.90 34.48
C ARG A 136 5.65 -22.63 34.13
N MET A 137 5.54 -22.29 32.84
CA MET A 137 4.70 -21.17 32.39
C MET A 137 3.25 -21.38 32.79
N ALA A 138 2.71 -22.59 32.60
CA ALA A 138 1.35 -22.91 32.98
C ALA A 138 1.12 -22.81 34.49
N THR A 139 2.05 -23.28 35.31
CA THR A 139 1.98 -23.16 36.77
C THR A 139 1.95 -21.69 37.23
N ILE A 140 2.72 -20.80 36.58
CA ILE A 140 2.68 -19.36 36.88
C ILE A 140 1.27 -18.81 36.61
N THR A 141 0.66 -19.11 35.45
CA THR A 141 -0.69 -18.64 35.13
C THR A 141 -1.77 -19.24 36.04
N ARG A 142 -1.64 -20.50 36.47
CA ARG A 142 -2.59 -21.10 37.43
C ARG A 142 -2.60 -20.37 38.78
N ARG A 143 -1.46 -19.83 39.22
CA ARG A 143 -1.37 -19.02 40.44
C ARG A 143 -2.08 -17.67 40.32
N LEU A 144 -2.41 -17.21 39.11
CA LEU A 144 -3.16 -15.98 38.85
C LEU A 144 -4.68 -16.18 38.79
N LYS A 145 -5.21 -17.30 39.34
CA LYS A 145 -6.64 -17.60 39.31
C LYS A 145 -7.50 -16.46 39.89
N ASP A 146 -7.20 -16.05 41.11
CA ASP A 146 -8.02 -15.07 41.84
C ASP A 146 -7.87 -13.64 41.28
N PRO A 147 -6.65 -13.17 40.94
CA PRO A 147 -6.46 -11.85 40.30
C PRO A 147 -7.17 -11.71 38.95
N LEU A 148 -7.14 -12.75 38.11
CA LEU A 148 -7.83 -12.71 36.81
C LEU A 148 -9.35 -12.66 36.98
N LEU A 149 -9.89 -13.39 37.94
CA LEU A 149 -11.32 -13.37 38.25
C LEU A 149 -11.76 -12.00 38.76
N TYR A 150 -11.02 -11.42 39.70
CA TYR A 150 -11.28 -10.08 40.22
C TYR A 150 -11.20 -9.02 39.11
N LEU A 151 -10.15 -9.04 38.29
CA LEU A 151 -10.01 -8.07 37.19
C LEU A 151 -11.15 -8.18 36.17
N GLU A 152 -11.66 -9.38 35.87
CA GLU A 152 -12.82 -9.54 34.99
C GLU A 152 -14.09 -8.92 35.60
N GLN A 153 -14.32 -9.09 36.90
CA GLN A 153 -15.45 -8.46 37.59
C GLN A 153 -15.34 -6.93 37.57
N VAL A 154 -14.15 -6.40 37.88
CA VAL A 154 -13.86 -4.95 37.80
C VAL A 154 -14.08 -4.44 36.37
N ARG A 155 -13.59 -5.15 35.35
CA ARG A 155 -13.78 -4.77 33.94
C ARG A 155 -15.26 -4.66 33.56
N GLN A 156 -16.06 -5.65 33.95
CA GLN A 156 -17.50 -5.67 33.65
C GLN A 156 -18.23 -4.48 34.29
N HIS A 157 -17.91 -4.17 35.55
CA HIS A 157 -18.50 -3.03 36.25
C HIS A 157 -18.00 -1.68 35.70
N LEU A 158 -16.68 -1.55 35.47
CA LEU A 158 -16.04 -0.35 34.92
C LEU A 158 -16.57 0.02 33.53
N GLY A 159 -16.90 -0.97 32.71
CA GLY A 159 -17.51 -0.76 31.39
C GLY A 159 -18.95 -0.22 31.44
N ARG A 160 -19.63 -0.31 32.58
CA ARG A 160 -20.98 0.24 32.81
C ARG A 160 -20.97 1.62 33.46
N LEU A 161 -19.84 2.08 33.99
CA LEU A 161 -19.75 3.40 34.59
C LEU A 161 -20.03 4.49 33.54
N PRO A 162 -20.78 5.55 33.91
CA PRO A 162 -21.09 6.63 33.00
C PRO A 162 -19.85 7.47 32.68
N GLY A 163 -19.80 8.00 31.46
CA GLY A 163 -18.70 8.87 31.02
C GLY A 163 -18.81 10.27 31.60
N ILE A 164 -18.17 10.52 32.76
CA ILE A 164 -18.16 11.83 33.41
C ILE A 164 -16.88 12.57 33.07
N ASP A 165 -16.99 13.80 32.55
CA ASP A 165 -15.86 14.72 32.46
C ASP A 165 -15.88 15.68 33.67
N PRO A 166 -14.86 15.66 34.55
CA PRO A 166 -14.80 16.54 35.72
C PRO A 166 -14.69 18.04 35.38
N ASN A 167 -14.23 18.38 34.17
CA ASN A 167 -13.95 19.76 33.77
C ASN A 167 -15.12 20.43 33.03
N THR A 168 -16.12 19.67 32.59
CA THR A 168 -17.30 20.19 31.88
C THR A 168 -18.32 20.78 32.84
N ARG A 169 -19.31 21.50 32.28
CA ARG A 169 -20.34 22.21 33.03
C ARG A 169 -21.29 21.19 33.63
N THR A 170 -21.27 21.09 34.95
CA THR A 170 -21.95 20.04 35.70
C THR A 170 -22.97 20.63 36.66
N LEU A 171 -24.17 20.06 36.69
CA LEU A 171 -25.14 20.23 37.77
C LEU A 171 -25.15 18.94 38.57
N LEU A 172 -24.93 19.04 39.88
CA LEU A 172 -24.95 17.91 40.79
C LEU A 172 -26.23 17.98 41.62
N ILE A 173 -27.02 16.91 41.61
CA ILE A 173 -28.31 16.84 42.28
C ILE A 173 -28.13 15.98 43.54
N CYS A 174 -28.24 16.60 44.72
CA CYS A 174 -28.04 15.94 46.01
C CYS A 174 -29.21 16.22 46.97
N GLY A 175 -29.31 15.45 48.05
CA GLY A 175 -30.40 15.53 49.03
C GLY A 175 -30.83 14.14 49.53
N TYR A 176 -31.78 14.11 50.48
CA TYR A 176 -32.28 12.88 51.09
C TYR A 176 -32.86 11.88 50.07
N PRO A 177 -32.92 10.58 50.36
CA PRO A 177 -33.70 9.62 49.57
C PRO A 177 -35.15 10.08 49.39
N ASN A 178 -35.82 9.66 48.31
CA ASN A 178 -37.25 9.91 48.04
C ASN A 178 -37.71 11.38 47.90
N VAL A 179 -36.82 12.38 47.93
CA VAL A 179 -37.18 13.80 47.71
C VAL A 179 -37.47 14.15 46.24
N GLY A 180 -37.29 13.22 45.29
CA GLY A 180 -37.57 13.42 43.86
C GLY A 180 -36.38 13.84 42.97
N LYS A 181 -35.14 13.59 43.40
CA LYS A 181 -33.91 13.86 42.62
C LYS A 181 -33.89 13.18 41.24
N SER A 182 -34.15 11.88 41.22
CA SER A 182 -34.15 11.08 39.99
C SER A 182 -35.31 11.45 39.07
N SER A 183 -36.48 11.81 39.62
CA SER A 183 -37.60 12.36 38.85
C SER A 183 -37.22 13.66 38.16
N PHE A 184 -36.54 14.57 38.88
CA PHE A 184 -36.05 15.81 38.28
C PHE A 184 -35.07 15.52 37.13
N LEU A 185 -34.09 14.63 37.33
CA LEU A 185 -33.14 14.25 36.28
C LEU A 185 -33.84 13.73 35.01
N ARG A 186 -34.89 12.91 35.19
CA ARG A 186 -35.72 12.38 34.11
C ARG A 186 -36.55 13.47 33.41
N SER A 187 -37.02 14.48 34.13
CA SER A 187 -37.76 15.60 33.53
C SER A 187 -36.85 16.55 32.75
N ILE A 188 -35.60 16.78 33.20
CA ILE A 188 -34.69 17.72 32.53
C ILE A 188 -33.84 17.09 31.42
N THR A 189 -33.69 15.77 31.41
CA THR A 189 -32.83 15.04 30.46
C THR A 189 -33.51 13.81 29.88
N ARG A 190 -32.94 13.20 28.84
CA ARG A 190 -33.41 11.91 28.30
C ARG A 190 -32.82 10.70 29.04
N ALA A 191 -32.34 10.89 30.26
CA ALA A 191 -31.79 9.79 31.05
C ALA A 191 -32.91 8.86 31.52
N ASP A 192 -32.71 7.56 31.34
CA ASP A 192 -33.63 6.54 31.84
C ASP A 192 -33.16 6.14 33.25
N VAL A 193 -33.87 6.64 34.25
CA VAL A 193 -33.58 6.41 35.67
C VAL A 193 -34.84 5.88 36.34
N ASP A 194 -34.67 4.80 37.10
CA ASP A 194 -35.76 4.19 37.87
C ASP A 194 -36.19 5.12 39.01
N VAL A 195 -37.49 5.39 39.08
CA VAL A 195 -38.12 6.18 40.15
C VAL A 195 -39.04 5.25 40.91
N GLN A 196 -38.70 4.96 42.17
CA GLN A 196 -39.47 4.09 43.05
C GLN A 196 -39.61 4.76 44.43
N PRO A 197 -40.66 4.45 45.21
CA PRO A 197 -40.94 5.15 46.47
C PRO A 197 -40.07 4.70 47.66
N TYR A 198 -39.11 3.81 47.46
CA TYR A 198 -38.23 3.28 48.51
C TYR A 198 -36.81 3.84 48.39
N ALA A 199 -36.14 4.03 49.54
CA ALA A 199 -34.78 4.58 49.58
C ALA A 199 -33.77 3.70 48.80
N PHE A 200 -32.67 4.33 48.36
CA PHE A 200 -31.60 3.69 47.58
C PHE A 200 -32.07 3.06 46.25
N THR A 201 -33.09 3.65 45.60
CA THR A 201 -33.43 3.31 44.21
C THR A 201 -32.21 3.50 43.29
N THR A 202 -31.44 4.57 43.51
CA THR A 202 -30.17 4.83 42.83
C THR A 202 -28.97 4.44 43.72
N LYS A 203 -28.20 3.44 43.27
CA LYS A 203 -27.00 2.93 43.97
C LYS A 203 -25.68 3.42 43.38
N SER A 204 -25.75 4.09 42.24
CA SER A 204 -24.62 4.62 41.49
C SER A 204 -24.94 6.02 40.97
N LEU A 205 -23.91 6.80 40.66
CA LEU A 205 -24.07 8.08 39.98
C LEU A 205 -24.69 7.88 38.59
N PHE A 206 -25.80 8.55 38.31
CA PHE A 206 -26.41 8.59 36.97
C PHE A 206 -26.12 9.92 36.31
N VAL A 207 -25.92 9.90 34.99
CA VAL A 207 -25.60 11.10 34.21
C VAL A 207 -26.64 11.30 33.13
N GLY A 208 -27.29 12.46 33.17
CA GLY A 208 -28.11 12.98 32.09
C GLY A 208 -27.41 14.10 31.37
N HIS A 209 -27.63 14.21 30.06
CA HIS A 209 -27.15 15.34 29.28
C HIS A 209 -28.32 16.16 28.76
N PHE A 210 -28.14 17.48 28.74
CA PHE A 210 -29.08 18.41 28.15
C PHE A 210 -28.35 19.60 27.55
N ASP A 211 -29.04 20.32 26.67
CA ASP A 211 -28.50 21.48 25.97
C ASP A 211 -29.17 22.76 26.48
N TYR A 212 -28.37 23.78 26.77
CA TYR A 212 -28.83 25.10 27.19
C TYR A 212 -27.93 26.19 26.59
N LYS A 213 -28.52 27.22 25.96
CA LYS A 213 -27.80 28.27 25.23
C LYS A 213 -26.72 27.73 24.28
N TYR A 214 -27.07 26.69 23.51
CA TYR A 214 -26.16 25.98 22.56
C TYR A 214 -24.93 25.34 23.21
N LEU A 215 -24.94 25.15 24.53
CA LEU A 215 -23.87 24.49 25.28
C LEU A 215 -24.39 23.19 25.88
N ARG A 216 -23.54 22.17 25.84
CA ARG A 216 -23.79 20.89 26.51
C ARG A 216 -23.54 21.02 28.01
N PHE A 217 -24.53 20.60 28.80
CA PHE A 217 -24.42 20.43 30.24
C PHE A 217 -24.58 18.96 30.61
N GLN A 218 -23.97 18.58 31.74
CA GLN A 218 -24.19 17.29 32.36
C GLN A 218 -24.90 17.49 33.70
N ALA A 219 -25.99 16.78 33.91
CA ALA A 219 -26.66 16.66 35.20
C ALA A 219 -26.29 15.30 35.79
N ILE A 220 -25.84 15.29 37.03
CA ILE A 220 -25.44 14.07 37.74
C ILE A 220 -26.36 13.90 38.92
N ASP A 221 -27.11 12.79 38.92
CA ASP A 221 -27.92 12.37 40.05
C ASP A 221 -27.07 11.54 41.00
N THR A 222 -27.05 11.94 42.26
CA THR A 222 -26.31 11.24 43.32
C THR A 222 -27.26 10.35 44.12
N PRO A 223 -26.83 9.15 44.53
CA PRO A 223 -27.50 8.39 45.58
C PRO A 223 -27.82 9.29 46.79
N GLY A 224 -28.97 9.06 47.42
CA GLY A 224 -29.38 9.82 48.60
C GLY A 224 -28.32 9.75 49.69
N ILE A 225 -27.96 10.91 50.25
CA ILE A 225 -26.98 11.03 51.33
C ILE A 225 -27.76 11.02 52.65
N LEU A 226 -27.33 10.21 53.62
CA LEU A 226 -27.84 10.24 54.99
C LEU A 226 -26.86 10.98 55.92
N ASP A 227 -27.39 11.48 57.04
CA ASP A 227 -26.62 12.21 58.05
C ASP A 227 -25.87 11.24 58.99
N HIS A 228 -24.92 10.50 58.42
CA HIS A 228 -23.95 9.71 59.18
C HIS A 228 -22.59 10.42 59.17
N PRO A 229 -21.77 10.29 60.22
CA PRO A 229 -20.38 10.74 60.18
C PRO A 229 -19.65 10.13 58.97
N LEU A 230 -18.72 10.89 58.36
CA LEU A 230 -17.99 10.46 57.15
C LEU A 230 -17.30 9.09 57.30
N GLU A 231 -16.93 8.71 58.53
CA GLU A 231 -16.25 7.45 58.87
C GLU A 231 -17.18 6.22 58.83
N GLU A 232 -18.49 6.43 58.96
CA GLU A 232 -19.52 5.38 59.00
C GLU A 232 -20.34 5.31 57.70
N MET A 233 -20.01 6.15 56.70
CA MET A 233 -20.72 6.20 55.43
C MET A 233 -20.49 4.96 54.58
N ASN A 234 -21.56 4.51 53.92
CA ASN A 234 -21.49 3.36 53.01
C ASN A 234 -20.75 3.71 51.72
N THR A 235 -20.31 2.67 50.99
CA THR A 235 -19.66 2.84 49.67
C THR A 235 -20.55 3.56 48.65
N ILE A 236 -21.87 3.47 48.77
CA ILE A 236 -22.85 4.17 47.93
C ILE A 236 -22.84 5.68 48.24
N GLU A 237 -22.82 6.05 49.52
CA GLU A 237 -22.84 7.45 49.97
C GLU A 237 -21.50 8.13 49.70
N MET A 238 -20.39 7.39 49.86
CA MET A 238 -19.05 7.86 49.54
C MET A 238 -18.87 8.22 48.04
N GLN A 239 -19.64 7.62 47.13
CA GLN A 239 -19.66 8.05 45.73
C GLN A 239 -20.24 9.46 45.58
N SER A 240 -21.33 9.76 46.30
CA SER A 240 -21.95 11.10 46.32
C SER A 240 -20.97 12.13 46.88
N ILE A 241 -20.28 11.81 47.98
CA ILE A 241 -19.25 12.69 48.57
C ILE A 241 -18.08 12.90 47.60
N THR A 242 -17.62 11.86 46.92
CA THR A 242 -16.55 11.95 45.92
C THR A 242 -16.94 12.88 44.75
N ALA A 243 -18.19 12.80 44.30
CA ALA A 243 -18.74 13.69 43.28
C ALA A 243 -18.83 15.14 43.79
N ILE A 244 -19.34 15.34 45.01
CA ILE A 244 -19.43 16.66 45.64
C ILE A 244 -18.05 17.25 45.90
N ALA A 245 -17.01 16.47 46.19
CA ALA A 245 -15.68 17.01 46.44
C ALA A 245 -15.01 17.47 45.13
N HIS A 246 -14.90 16.57 44.14
CA HIS A 246 -14.01 16.79 42.99
C HIS A 246 -14.64 17.50 41.80
N LEU A 247 -15.96 17.42 41.62
CA LEU A 247 -16.60 17.97 40.43
C LEU A 247 -16.77 19.48 40.54
N LYS A 248 -16.38 20.21 39.49
CA LYS A 248 -16.61 21.66 39.39
C LYS A 248 -18.02 21.94 38.89
N SER A 249 -18.98 21.78 39.79
CA SER A 249 -20.42 21.81 39.53
C SER A 249 -21.14 22.90 40.31
N VAL A 250 -22.37 23.21 39.86
CA VAL A 250 -23.40 23.78 40.74
C VAL A 250 -24.03 22.64 41.52
N ILE A 251 -24.34 22.89 42.78
CA ILE A 251 -25.00 21.94 43.66
C ILE A 251 -26.46 22.33 43.77
N LEU A 252 -27.35 21.39 43.43
CA LEU A 252 -28.79 21.51 43.63
C LEU A 252 -29.15 20.60 44.80
N TYR A 253 -29.35 21.20 45.97
CA TYR A 253 -29.77 20.49 47.17
C TYR A 253 -31.30 20.40 47.19
N PHE A 254 -31.83 19.20 46.92
CA PHE A 254 -33.27 18.95 46.88
C PHE A 254 -33.82 18.68 48.28
N MET A 255 -34.90 19.39 48.60
CA MET A 255 -35.66 19.24 49.84
C MET A 255 -37.13 18.95 49.53
N ASP A 256 -37.75 18.20 50.43
CA ASP A 256 -39.18 17.91 50.41
C ASP A 256 -39.82 18.42 51.71
N LEU A 257 -40.61 19.49 51.61
CA LEU A 257 -41.27 20.09 52.78
C LEU A 257 -42.55 19.35 53.20
N SER A 258 -43.01 18.38 52.42
CA SER A 258 -44.21 17.59 52.74
C SER A 258 -43.95 16.43 53.71
N GLU A 259 -42.67 16.17 54.05
CA GLU A 259 -42.19 15.05 54.88
C GLU A 259 -42.53 13.64 54.32
N GLN A 260 -43.14 13.56 53.13
CA GLN A 260 -43.45 12.30 52.45
C GLN A 260 -42.19 11.48 52.09
N CYS A 261 -41.01 12.09 52.10
CA CYS A 261 -39.74 11.39 51.91
C CYS A 261 -39.35 10.48 53.10
N GLY A 262 -40.09 10.54 54.21
CA GLY A 262 -39.84 9.76 55.43
C GLY A 262 -38.85 10.42 56.41
N TYR A 263 -38.53 11.70 56.20
CA TYR A 263 -37.61 12.48 57.04
C TYR A 263 -38.19 13.86 57.29
N SER A 264 -38.02 14.37 58.52
CA SER A 264 -38.52 15.68 58.92
C SER A 264 -37.75 16.83 58.25
N VAL A 265 -38.37 18.01 58.19
CA VAL A 265 -37.71 19.22 57.67
C VAL A 265 -36.44 19.54 58.46
N ALA A 266 -36.46 19.36 59.79
CA ALA A 266 -35.31 19.58 60.65
C ALA A 266 -34.11 18.68 60.30
N ALA A 267 -34.35 17.40 60.02
CA ALA A 267 -33.29 16.48 59.59
C ALA A 267 -32.70 16.88 58.23
N GLN A 268 -33.55 17.31 57.30
CA GLN A 268 -33.12 17.83 55.99
C GLN A 268 -32.23 19.07 56.09
N VAL A 269 -32.53 19.97 57.04
CA VAL A 269 -31.72 21.16 57.32
C VAL A 269 -30.40 20.78 58.01
N GLN A 270 -30.42 19.82 58.93
CA GLN A 270 -29.22 19.34 59.61
C GLN A 270 -28.21 18.74 58.62
N LEU A 271 -28.67 17.89 57.70
CA LEU A 271 -27.81 17.34 56.65
C LEU A 271 -27.19 18.44 55.79
N PHE A 272 -27.95 19.48 55.43
CA PHE A 272 -27.41 20.60 54.67
C PHE A 272 -26.24 21.27 55.41
N HIS A 273 -26.40 21.49 56.71
CA HIS A 273 -25.34 22.07 57.54
C HIS A 273 -24.13 21.15 57.71
N SER A 274 -24.33 19.83 57.78
CA SER A 274 -23.23 18.87 57.90
C SER A 274 -22.40 18.77 56.62
N ILE A 275 -23.02 18.84 55.44
CA ILE A 275 -22.32 18.80 54.14
C ILE A 275 -21.88 20.18 53.61
N LYS A 276 -22.36 21.28 54.20
CA LYS A 276 -21.99 22.66 53.82
C LYS A 276 -20.48 22.91 53.65
N PRO A 277 -19.58 22.34 54.48
CA PRO A 277 -18.13 22.50 54.29
C PRO A 277 -17.62 21.98 52.94
N LEU A 278 -18.28 20.97 52.36
CA LEU A 278 -17.94 20.41 51.05
C LEU A 278 -18.36 21.31 49.88
N PHE A 279 -19.19 22.31 50.15
CA PHE A 279 -19.70 23.25 49.15
C PHE A 279 -18.79 24.46 48.93
N ALA A 280 -17.62 24.50 49.59
CA ALA A 280 -16.66 25.58 49.42
C ALA A 280 -16.29 25.81 47.94
N ASN A 281 -16.34 27.07 47.49
CA ASN A 281 -16.11 27.50 46.11
C ASN A 281 -17.12 26.94 45.08
N LYS A 282 -18.33 26.54 45.52
CA LYS A 282 -19.41 26.06 44.65
C LYS A 282 -20.66 26.89 44.84
N ILE A 283 -21.40 27.06 43.76
CA ILE A 283 -22.71 27.71 43.80
C ILE A 283 -23.72 26.68 44.28
N VAL A 284 -24.53 27.03 45.27
CA VAL A 284 -25.50 26.15 45.88
C VAL A 284 -26.90 26.72 45.71
N PHE A 285 -27.82 25.89 45.22
CA PHE A 285 -29.24 26.18 45.23
C PHE A 285 -29.95 25.19 46.14
N VAL A 286 -30.81 25.71 47.01
CA VAL A 286 -31.77 24.90 47.76
C VAL A 286 -33.04 24.82 46.93
N VAL A 287 -33.40 23.61 46.52
CA VAL A 287 -34.51 23.35 45.61
C VAL A 287 -35.60 22.63 46.39
N VAL A 288 -36.70 23.34 46.67
CA VAL A 288 -37.89 22.78 47.29
C VAL A 288 -38.72 22.07 46.21
N ASN A 289 -38.87 20.76 46.35
CA ASN A 289 -39.71 19.93 45.49
C ASN A 289 -41.07 19.66 46.14
N LYS A 290 -42.03 19.13 45.36
CA LYS A 290 -43.40 18.78 45.78
C LYS A 290 -44.25 19.97 46.29
N ILE A 291 -44.04 21.14 45.67
CA ILE A 291 -44.82 22.36 45.99
C ILE A 291 -46.31 22.25 45.68
N ASP A 292 -46.72 21.21 44.95
CA ASP A 292 -48.11 20.84 44.72
C ASP A 292 -48.80 20.31 45.99
N VAL A 293 -48.03 19.85 46.98
CA VAL A 293 -48.54 19.36 48.27
C VAL A 293 -48.41 20.42 49.35
N VAL A 294 -47.20 20.96 49.54
CA VAL A 294 -46.90 21.97 50.58
C VAL A 294 -45.99 23.03 50.00
N LYS A 295 -46.38 24.32 50.08
CA LYS A 295 -45.51 25.43 49.69
C LYS A 295 -44.71 25.94 50.88
N PRO A 296 -43.55 26.60 50.66
CA PRO A 296 -42.78 27.22 51.74
C PRO A 296 -43.58 28.19 52.63
N GLU A 297 -44.60 28.83 52.07
CA GLU A 297 -45.50 29.78 52.75
C GLU A 297 -46.45 29.09 53.74
N ASP A 298 -46.76 27.81 53.50
CA ASP A 298 -47.72 27.02 54.29
C ASP A 298 -47.07 26.34 55.52
N LEU A 299 -45.74 26.51 55.71
CA LEU A 299 -45.00 25.92 56.82
C LEU A 299 -45.24 26.65 58.15
N ASP A 300 -45.08 25.91 59.24
CA ASP A 300 -45.05 26.46 60.59
C ASP A 300 -43.87 27.43 60.80
N GLU A 301 -44.02 28.36 61.74
CA GLU A 301 -43.01 29.39 62.00
C GLU A 301 -41.64 28.82 62.42
N GLU A 302 -41.60 27.64 63.05
CA GLU A 302 -40.34 26.99 63.45
C GLU A 302 -39.59 26.45 62.23
N SER A 303 -40.27 25.69 61.37
CA SER A 303 -39.69 25.17 60.13
C SER A 303 -39.31 26.29 59.16
N GLN A 304 -40.08 27.38 59.09
CA GLN A 304 -39.70 28.57 58.32
C GLN A 304 -38.42 29.22 58.85
N LYS A 305 -38.25 29.31 60.18
CA LYS A 305 -37.00 29.80 60.78
C LYS A 305 -35.81 28.89 60.42
N LEU A 306 -36.00 27.56 60.42
CA LEU A 306 -34.98 26.59 59.97
C LEU A 306 -34.66 26.74 58.47
N LEU A 307 -35.64 26.99 57.61
CA LEU A 307 -35.36 27.28 56.20
C LEU A 307 -34.54 28.55 56.04
N GLN A 308 -34.87 29.59 56.81
CA GLN A 308 -34.11 30.84 56.81
C GLN A 308 -32.67 30.64 57.30
N THR A 309 -32.36 29.69 58.20
CA THR A 309 -30.97 29.46 58.62
C THR A 309 -30.09 28.96 57.48
N MET A 310 -30.63 28.18 56.53
CA MET A 310 -29.89 27.76 55.35
C MET A 310 -29.61 28.91 54.38
N LEU A 311 -30.54 29.87 54.30
CA LEU A 311 -30.47 31.04 53.42
C LEU A 311 -29.65 32.20 53.99
N LYS A 312 -29.24 32.16 55.26
CA LYS A 312 -28.44 33.21 55.94
C LYS A 312 -26.97 33.31 55.46
N GLY A 313 -26.70 33.08 54.18
CA GLY A 313 -25.41 33.31 53.54
C GLY A 313 -25.60 33.87 52.13
N SER A 314 -24.67 34.72 51.66
CA SER A 314 -24.74 35.41 50.35
C SER A 314 -24.77 34.47 49.13
N ASP A 315 -24.49 33.18 49.33
CA ASP A 315 -24.14 32.25 48.26
C ASP A 315 -25.18 31.13 48.04
N VAL A 316 -26.33 31.19 48.74
CA VAL A 316 -27.40 30.18 48.66
C VAL A 316 -28.71 30.82 48.24
N GLU A 317 -29.29 30.35 47.13
CA GLU A 317 -30.58 30.82 46.61
C GLU A 317 -31.63 29.70 46.71
N MET A 318 -32.85 30.04 47.13
CA MET A 318 -33.97 29.09 47.21
C MET A 318 -34.77 29.10 45.91
N LEU A 319 -35.09 27.92 45.41
CA LEU A 319 -35.94 27.70 44.23
C LEU A 319 -37.03 26.70 44.54
N GLN A 320 -38.14 26.80 43.81
CA GLN A 320 -39.34 26.00 44.02
C GLN A 320 -39.70 25.26 42.73
N LEU A 321 -40.01 23.97 42.82
CA LEU A 321 -40.49 23.19 41.68
C LEU A 321 -41.42 22.05 42.11
N SER A 322 -42.22 21.54 41.17
CA SER A 322 -42.90 20.26 41.30
C SER A 322 -42.56 19.39 40.11
N CYS A 323 -42.01 18.20 40.38
CA CYS A 323 -41.78 17.19 39.35
C CYS A 323 -43.08 16.53 38.86
N HIS A 324 -44.17 16.64 39.62
CA HIS A 324 -45.47 16.05 39.26
C HIS A 324 -46.26 16.95 38.31
N THR A 325 -46.32 18.25 38.60
CA THR A 325 -47.04 19.23 37.75
C THR A 325 -46.15 19.87 36.68
N GLU A 326 -44.86 19.52 36.64
CA GLU A 326 -43.81 20.11 35.81
C GLU A 326 -43.58 21.62 36.02
N GLN A 327 -44.17 22.20 37.06
CA GLN A 327 -44.02 23.61 37.41
C GLN A 327 -42.61 23.91 37.95
N GLY A 328 -41.98 25.00 37.49
CA GLY A 328 -40.69 25.48 38.00
C GLY A 328 -39.45 24.72 37.51
N ILE A 329 -39.58 23.54 36.89
CA ILE A 329 -38.45 22.71 36.43
C ILE A 329 -37.52 23.49 35.49
N THR A 330 -38.09 24.16 34.48
CA THR A 330 -37.31 24.93 33.50
C THR A 330 -36.67 26.16 34.13
N GLU A 331 -37.32 26.81 35.09
CA GLU A 331 -36.77 27.96 35.79
C GLU A 331 -35.54 27.56 36.61
N VAL A 332 -35.63 26.47 37.38
CA VAL A 332 -34.51 25.95 38.17
C VAL A 332 -33.33 25.58 37.29
N LYS A 333 -33.59 24.86 36.19
CA LYS A 333 -32.57 24.53 35.19
C LYS A 333 -31.89 25.78 34.65
N ASN A 334 -32.66 26.79 34.26
CA ASN A 334 -32.13 28.01 33.63
C ASN A 334 -31.28 28.81 34.63
N LYS A 335 -31.79 29.08 35.83
CA LYS A 335 -31.05 29.82 36.87
C LYS A 335 -29.75 29.13 37.27
N ALA A 336 -29.78 27.81 37.45
CA ALA A 336 -28.58 27.03 37.76
C ALA A 336 -27.54 27.13 36.63
N CYS A 337 -27.96 27.03 35.37
CA CYS A 337 -27.06 27.15 34.22
C CYS A 337 -26.48 28.57 34.09
N GLU A 338 -27.29 29.61 34.28
CA GLU A 338 -26.84 31.00 34.16
C GLU A 338 -25.81 31.38 35.21
N ARG A 339 -26.04 31.03 36.48
CA ARG A 339 -25.06 31.27 37.54
C ARG A 339 -23.76 30.51 37.28
N LEU A 340 -23.84 29.26 36.82
CA LEU A 340 -22.64 28.49 36.45
C LEU A 340 -21.85 29.14 35.31
N LEU A 341 -22.55 29.64 34.29
CA LEU A 341 -21.93 30.33 33.16
C LEU A 341 -21.26 31.62 33.61
N ALA A 342 -21.91 32.42 34.45
CA ALA A 342 -21.34 33.65 34.99
C ALA A 342 -20.03 33.38 35.73
N ALA A 343 -20.03 32.43 36.68
CA ALA A 343 -18.82 32.05 37.42
C ALA A 343 -17.70 31.51 36.52
N ARG A 344 -18.05 30.71 35.49
CA ARG A 344 -17.04 30.20 34.55
C ARG A 344 -16.49 31.26 33.61
N VAL A 345 -17.30 32.22 33.19
CA VAL A 345 -16.83 33.36 32.39
C VAL A 345 -15.89 34.22 33.22
N GLU A 346 -16.23 34.51 34.49
CA GLU A 346 -15.34 35.26 35.39
C GLU A 346 -13.99 34.56 35.59
N GLN A 347 -14.00 33.24 35.86
CA GLN A 347 -12.77 32.45 35.95
C GLN A 347 -11.96 32.47 34.66
N LYS A 348 -12.64 32.45 33.50
CA LYS A 348 -11.98 32.47 32.19
C LYS A 348 -11.39 33.84 31.87
N LEU A 349 -12.03 34.93 32.27
CA LEU A 349 -11.51 36.30 32.14
C LEU A 349 -10.23 36.51 32.97
N LYS A 350 -10.11 35.83 34.11
CA LYS A 350 -8.86 35.81 34.91
C LYS A 350 -7.70 35.09 34.20
N THR A 351 -7.96 34.33 33.12
CA THR A 351 -6.93 33.62 32.35
C THR A 351 -6.53 34.37 31.08
N ASN A 352 -5.25 34.32 30.71
CA ASN A 352 -4.72 34.93 29.48
C ASN A 352 -5.30 34.34 28.18
N ARG A 353 -6.10 33.25 28.24
CA ARG A 353 -6.76 32.66 27.05
C ARG A 353 -7.96 33.47 26.57
N ALA A 354 -8.39 34.48 27.31
CA ALA A 354 -9.50 35.33 26.88
C ALA A 354 -9.15 36.16 25.63
N THR A 355 -7.89 36.60 25.51
CA THR A 355 -7.42 37.45 24.41
C THR A 355 -7.51 36.75 23.05
N ASP A 356 -7.16 35.47 22.97
CA ASP A 356 -7.26 34.66 21.74
C ASP A 356 -8.71 34.54 21.23
N ILE A 357 -9.68 34.63 22.14
CA ILE A 357 -11.11 34.47 21.84
C ILE A 357 -11.74 35.81 21.43
N LEU A 358 -11.15 36.95 21.83
CA LEU A 358 -11.68 38.28 21.50
C LEU A 358 -11.83 38.48 19.98
N ASN A 359 -10.90 37.94 19.19
CA ASN A 359 -10.97 37.98 17.72
C ASN A 359 -12.24 37.32 17.15
N ARG A 360 -12.80 36.31 17.86
CA ARG A 360 -14.03 35.62 17.43
C ARG A 360 -15.30 36.32 17.93
N ILE A 361 -15.21 37.06 19.04
CA ILE A 361 -16.34 37.80 19.63
C ILE A 361 -16.50 39.16 18.93
N HIS A 362 -15.40 39.73 18.44
CA HIS A 362 -15.40 41.01 17.76
C HIS A 362 -16.16 40.93 16.42
N VAL A 363 -17.30 41.60 16.35
CA VAL A 363 -18.06 41.78 15.11
C VAL A 363 -17.49 42.96 14.34
N ALA A 364 -16.90 42.71 13.17
CA ALA A 364 -16.41 43.76 12.29
C ALA A 364 -17.58 44.62 11.77
N LYS A 365 -17.44 45.94 11.87
CA LYS A 365 -18.41 46.89 11.32
C LYS A 365 -17.85 47.45 10.00
N PRO A 366 -18.62 47.43 8.90
CA PRO A 366 -18.18 48.04 7.64
C PRO A 366 -18.05 49.56 7.82
N ILE A 367 -16.97 50.14 7.30
CA ILE A 367 -16.69 51.59 7.37
C ILE A 367 -17.13 52.22 6.04
N GLY A 368 -18.34 52.80 6.01
CA GLY A 368 -18.84 53.65 4.92
C GLY A 368 -18.93 53.04 3.51
N GLY A 369 -19.78 53.63 2.66
CA GLY A 369 -19.78 53.42 1.20
C GLY A 369 -20.77 52.37 0.66
N VAL A 370 -21.53 52.81 -0.36
CA VAL A 370 -22.52 52.11 -1.22
C VAL A 370 -23.45 51.13 -0.51
N VAL A 371 -24.76 51.47 -0.46
CA VAL A 371 -25.80 50.58 0.06
C VAL A 371 -25.91 49.34 -0.83
N ARG A 372 -25.58 48.17 -0.28
CA ARG A 372 -25.82 46.87 -0.90
C ARG A 372 -27.03 46.25 -0.24
N GLU A 373 -28.16 46.27 -0.93
CA GLU A 373 -29.40 45.67 -0.43
C GLU A 373 -29.36 44.15 -0.54
N THR A 374 -30.01 43.46 0.40
CA THR A 374 -30.19 42.01 0.33
C THR A 374 -31.34 41.67 -0.61
N PHE A 375 -31.04 41.11 -1.77
CA PHE A 375 -32.08 40.65 -2.70
C PHE A 375 -32.59 39.25 -2.33
N ILE A 376 -33.81 39.20 -1.78
CA ILE A 376 -34.54 37.95 -1.53
C ILE A 376 -35.76 37.94 -2.45
N PRO A 377 -35.83 37.02 -3.44
CA PRO A 377 -36.96 36.93 -4.36
C PRO A 377 -38.29 36.71 -3.63
N ASP A 378 -39.35 37.32 -4.15
CA ASP A 378 -40.69 37.22 -3.53
C ASP A 378 -41.23 35.78 -3.55
N ALA A 379 -40.83 34.97 -4.54
CA ALA A 379 -41.11 33.54 -4.59
C ALA A 379 -40.59 32.78 -3.36
N VAL A 380 -39.49 33.22 -2.73
CA VAL A 380 -38.94 32.60 -1.52
C VAL A 380 -39.66 33.12 -0.27
N LYS A 381 -39.97 34.42 -0.22
CA LYS A 381 -40.72 35.03 0.90
C LYS A 381 -42.12 34.45 1.03
N ASN A 382 -42.79 34.23 -0.09
CA ASN A 382 -44.16 33.69 -0.14
C ASN A 382 -44.20 32.16 -0.07
N LYS A 383 -43.05 31.49 -0.01
CA LYS A 383 -42.98 30.03 0.02
C LYS A 383 -43.44 29.51 1.38
N ALA A 384 -44.46 28.66 1.39
CA ALA A 384 -44.89 27.96 2.60
C ALA A 384 -43.74 27.12 3.18
N LYS A 385 -43.62 27.13 4.52
CA LYS A 385 -42.63 26.30 5.22
C LYS A 385 -42.97 24.82 4.98
N TYR A 386 -41.95 24.04 4.62
CA TYR A 386 -42.13 22.61 4.42
C TYR A 386 -42.37 21.91 5.76
N ASP A 387 -43.51 21.24 5.87
CA ASP A 387 -43.84 20.33 6.97
C ASP A 387 -43.88 18.89 6.45
N VAL A 388 -43.19 17.99 7.16
CA VAL A 388 -43.14 16.56 6.83
C VAL A 388 -44.49 15.91 7.13
N ASN A 389 -45.24 16.40 8.12
CA ASN A 389 -46.47 15.75 8.57
C ASN A 389 -47.73 16.24 7.84
N ASP A 390 -47.61 17.25 6.96
CA ASP A 390 -48.73 17.77 6.18
C ASP A 390 -49.09 16.81 5.03
N PRO A 391 -50.34 16.30 4.93
CA PRO A 391 -50.78 15.45 3.83
C PRO A 391 -50.71 16.12 2.45
N ASN A 392 -50.87 17.45 2.39
CA ASN A 392 -50.86 18.21 1.14
C ASN A 392 -49.48 18.81 0.84
N ARG A 393 -48.42 18.32 1.49
CA ARG A 393 -47.06 18.77 1.24
C ARG A 393 -46.66 18.52 -0.22
N ARG A 394 -45.81 19.40 -0.75
CA ARG A 394 -45.18 19.18 -2.06
C ARG A 394 -44.38 17.88 -2.03
N LYS A 395 -44.67 16.95 -2.94
CA LYS A 395 -43.85 15.75 -3.14
C LYS A 395 -42.41 16.15 -3.46
N LEU A 396 -41.46 15.63 -2.69
CA LEU A 396 -40.04 15.79 -2.97
C LEU A 396 -39.55 14.63 -3.84
N GLU A 397 -38.43 14.82 -4.53
CA GLU A 397 -37.83 13.78 -5.38
C GLU A 397 -37.53 12.49 -4.59
N LYS A 398 -37.23 12.62 -3.28
CA LYS A 398 -37.03 11.49 -2.37
C LYS A 398 -38.31 10.66 -2.16
N ASP A 399 -39.48 11.28 -2.19
CA ASP A 399 -40.75 10.58 -2.07
C ASP A 399 -41.05 9.80 -3.36
N ILE A 400 -40.76 10.43 -4.52
CA ILE A 400 -40.88 9.80 -5.84
C ILE A 400 -39.92 8.61 -5.96
N GLU A 401 -38.66 8.79 -5.53
CA GLU A 401 -37.67 7.72 -5.47
C GLU A 401 -38.16 6.53 -4.64
N ALA A 402 -38.78 6.80 -3.48
CA ALA A 402 -39.33 5.74 -2.62
C ALA A 402 -40.53 5.02 -3.25
N GLU A 403 -41.38 5.73 -3.99
CA GLU A 403 -42.51 5.17 -4.75
C GLU A 403 -42.04 4.31 -5.94
N GLU A 404 -40.98 4.73 -6.63
CA GLU A 404 -40.47 4.11 -7.87
C GLU A 404 -39.39 3.03 -7.65
N GLY A 405 -39.38 2.39 -6.48
CA GLY A 405 -38.53 1.22 -6.19
C GLY A 405 -37.30 1.50 -5.32
N GLY A 406 -37.13 2.74 -4.87
CA GLY A 406 -36.14 3.12 -3.87
C GLY A 406 -34.72 3.34 -4.39
N ALA A 407 -33.83 3.67 -3.45
CA ALA A 407 -32.44 3.99 -3.73
C ALA A 407 -31.71 2.81 -4.37
N GLY A 408 -31.17 3.04 -5.57
CA GLY A 408 -30.41 2.05 -6.35
C GLY A 408 -31.19 1.39 -7.48
N VAL A 409 -32.53 1.53 -7.53
CA VAL A 409 -33.38 1.09 -8.65
C VAL A 409 -33.94 2.29 -9.41
N TYR A 410 -34.42 3.31 -8.68
CA TYR A 410 -34.92 4.54 -9.29
C TYR A 410 -33.82 5.25 -10.09
N ASN A 411 -34.11 5.58 -11.35
CA ASN A 411 -33.20 6.29 -12.23
C ASN A 411 -33.72 7.71 -12.48
N ILE A 412 -33.04 8.69 -11.89
CA ILE A 412 -33.44 10.10 -11.98
C ILE A 412 -33.23 10.60 -13.42
N ASN A 413 -34.31 11.04 -14.05
CA ASN A 413 -34.21 11.69 -15.35
C ASN A 413 -33.79 13.15 -15.20
N LEU A 414 -32.52 13.45 -15.44
CA LEU A 414 -31.95 14.80 -15.35
C LEU A 414 -32.62 15.82 -16.28
N LYS A 415 -33.16 15.37 -17.41
CA LYS A 415 -33.78 16.25 -18.41
C LYS A 415 -35.18 16.74 -18.00
N LYS A 416 -35.85 16.05 -17.06
CA LYS A 416 -37.25 16.33 -16.65
C LYS A 416 -37.51 17.77 -16.19
N ASN A 417 -36.51 18.46 -15.65
CA ASN A 417 -36.68 19.81 -15.09
C ASN A 417 -36.01 20.93 -15.92
N TYR A 418 -35.57 20.65 -17.15
CA TYR A 418 -35.03 21.69 -18.04
C TYR A 418 -36.14 22.65 -18.50
N ILE A 419 -35.76 23.92 -18.62
CA ILE A 419 -36.60 24.99 -19.14
C ILE A 419 -36.07 25.29 -20.54
N LEU A 420 -36.84 24.94 -21.58
CA LEU A 420 -36.52 25.13 -22.99
C LEU A 420 -37.69 25.86 -23.66
N GLU A 421 -37.50 26.43 -24.85
CA GLU A 421 -38.57 27.17 -25.55
C GLU A 421 -39.74 26.27 -25.95
N ASN A 422 -39.44 25.07 -26.44
CA ASN A 422 -40.42 24.00 -26.61
C ASN A 422 -40.26 22.93 -25.50
N GLU A 423 -41.31 22.23 -25.12
CA GLU A 423 -41.20 21.11 -24.17
C GLU A 423 -40.92 19.77 -24.89
N ASP A 424 -41.22 19.66 -26.18
CA ASP A 424 -41.14 18.40 -26.93
C ASP A 424 -39.70 17.90 -27.12
N TRP A 425 -38.78 18.80 -27.47
CA TRP A 425 -37.35 18.52 -27.66
C TRP A 425 -36.55 18.29 -26.36
N LYS A 426 -37.20 18.30 -25.19
CA LYS A 426 -36.55 18.16 -23.89
C LYS A 426 -35.83 16.82 -23.71
N PHE A 427 -36.27 15.78 -24.41
CA PHE A 427 -35.67 14.45 -24.36
C PHE A 427 -34.71 14.15 -25.50
N ASP A 428 -34.52 15.09 -26.44
CA ASP A 428 -33.69 14.90 -27.63
C ASP A 428 -32.22 14.62 -27.28
N LYS A 429 -31.57 13.86 -28.15
CA LYS A 429 -30.15 13.51 -28.01
C LYS A 429 -29.32 14.49 -28.83
N ILE A 430 -28.51 15.28 -28.14
CA ILE A 430 -27.58 16.22 -28.78
C ILE A 430 -26.40 15.40 -29.32
N PRO A 431 -26.10 15.47 -30.63
CA PRO A 431 -24.89 14.88 -31.19
C PRO A 431 -23.67 15.58 -30.59
N GLU A 432 -22.76 14.83 -29.96
CA GLU A 432 -21.57 15.43 -29.33
C GLU A 432 -20.36 15.45 -30.29
N VAL A 433 -20.27 14.47 -31.19
CA VAL A 433 -19.13 14.27 -32.09
C VAL A 433 -19.63 13.98 -33.51
N PHE A 434 -19.00 14.62 -34.48
CA PHE A 434 -19.23 14.41 -35.91
C PHE A 434 -17.87 14.43 -36.65
N ASP A 435 -17.58 13.37 -37.40
CA ASP A 435 -16.34 13.21 -38.21
C ASP A 435 -15.03 13.58 -37.49
N GLY A 436 -14.91 13.16 -36.23
CA GLY A 436 -13.71 13.39 -35.40
C GLY A 436 -13.59 14.80 -34.81
N LYS A 437 -14.60 15.66 -35.02
CA LYS A 437 -14.73 16.99 -34.41
C LYS A 437 -15.86 17.01 -33.39
N ASN A 438 -15.77 17.85 -32.36
CA ASN A 438 -16.88 18.01 -31.41
C ASN A 438 -17.90 19.00 -31.97
N VAL A 439 -19.18 18.69 -31.83
CA VAL A 439 -20.27 19.55 -32.32
C VAL A 439 -20.37 20.85 -31.51
N TYR A 440 -20.10 20.79 -30.20
CA TYR A 440 -20.15 21.97 -29.32
C TYR A 440 -19.19 23.09 -29.73
N ASP A 441 -18.09 22.76 -30.42
CA ASP A 441 -17.12 23.75 -30.90
C ASP A 441 -17.69 24.60 -32.06
N PHE A 442 -18.80 24.16 -32.67
CA PHE A 442 -19.45 24.81 -33.82
C PHE A 442 -20.85 25.36 -33.48
N ILE A 443 -21.29 25.31 -32.21
CA ILE A 443 -22.58 25.88 -31.80
C ILE A 443 -22.42 27.40 -31.66
N ASP A 444 -23.01 28.13 -32.60
CA ASP A 444 -23.04 29.59 -32.63
C ASP A 444 -24.42 30.05 -33.12
N PRO A 445 -25.07 31.02 -32.46
CA PRO A 445 -26.35 31.57 -32.93
C PRO A 445 -26.31 32.08 -34.38
N ASP A 446 -25.14 32.55 -34.85
CA ASP A 446 -24.98 33.19 -36.17
C ASP A 446 -24.20 32.30 -37.17
N ILE A 447 -24.19 30.96 -36.98
CA ILE A 447 -23.38 30.03 -37.78
C ILE A 447 -23.69 30.07 -39.29
N GLU A 448 -24.96 30.21 -39.66
CA GLU A 448 -25.39 30.26 -41.07
C GLU A 448 -24.82 31.49 -41.80
N SER A 449 -24.73 32.63 -41.11
CA SER A 449 -24.13 33.84 -41.67
C SER A 449 -22.63 33.69 -41.88
N LYS A 450 -21.93 32.96 -41.00
CA LYS A 450 -20.49 32.69 -41.13
C LYS A 450 -20.21 31.70 -42.25
N LEU A 451 -21.07 30.68 -42.40
CA LEU A 451 -20.97 29.70 -43.48
C LEU A 451 -21.16 30.38 -44.85
N ALA A 452 -22.19 31.23 -44.98
CA ALA A 452 -22.43 31.96 -46.23
C ALA A 452 -21.25 32.87 -46.64
N ALA A 453 -20.56 33.48 -45.67
CA ALA A 453 -19.36 34.28 -45.93
C ALA A 453 -18.18 33.43 -46.40
N LEU A 454 -18.04 32.21 -45.85
CA LEU A 454 -16.99 31.26 -46.25
C LEU A 454 -17.25 30.68 -47.64
N GLU A 455 -18.48 30.29 -47.94
CA GLU A 455 -18.89 29.80 -49.27
C GLU A 455 -18.65 30.87 -50.35
N ALA A 456 -18.97 32.14 -50.08
CA ALA A 456 -18.67 33.25 -50.99
C ALA A 456 -17.16 33.48 -51.18
N GLU A 457 -16.34 33.17 -50.17
CA GLU A 457 -14.88 33.19 -50.29
C GLU A 457 -14.35 32.01 -51.12
N GLU A 458 -14.87 30.80 -50.93
CA GLU A 458 -14.50 29.64 -51.74
C GLU A 458 -14.89 29.81 -53.22
N GLU A 459 -16.10 30.30 -53.51
CA GLU A 459 -16.53 30.61 -54.89
C GLU A 459 -15.59 31.63 -55.56
N ARG A 460 -15.08 32.61 -54.80
CA ARG A 460 -14.08 33.57 -55.31
C ARG A 460 -12.75 32.88 -55.61
N LEU A 461 -12.28 31.98 -54.75
CA LEU A 461 -11.02 31.26 -54.92
C LEU A 461 -11.07 30.23 -56.06
N GLU A 462 -12.19 29.54 -56.25
CA GLU A 462 -12.40 28.66 -57.40
C GLU A 462 -12.42 29.44 -58.71
N ALA A 463 -13.08 30.61 -58.76
CA ALA A 463 -13.07 31.47 -59.94
C ALA A 463 -11.67 31.99 -60.30
N GLU A 464 -10.76 32.09 -59.32
CA GLU A 464 -9.36 32.46 -59.51
C GLU A 464 -8.47 31.28 -59.94
N GLY A 465 -8.99 30.05 -60.03
CA GLY A 465 -8.27 28.86 -60.49
C GLY A 465 -7.30 28.26 -59.46
N PHE A 466 -7.48 28.55 -58.16
CA PHE A 466 -6.55 28.13 -57.10
C PHE A 466 -6.43 26.59 -56.94
N TYR A 467 -7.50 25.86 -57.28
CA TYR A 467 -7.57 24.41 -57.13
C TYR A 467 -7.23 23.63 -58.40
N ASP A 468 -6.83 24.29 -59.49
CA ASP A 468 -6.36 23.61 -60.68
C ASP A 468 -4.95 23.05 -60.43
N GLU A 469 -4.84 21.72 -60.29
CA GLU A 469 -3.54 21.05 -60.20
C GLU A 469 -2.88 20.98 -61.59
N GLU A 470 -1.82 21.77 -61.81
CA GLU A 470 -0.97 21.61 -63.00
C GLU A 470 -0.18 20.29 -62.92
N GLU A 471 -0.65 19.24 -63.58
CA GLU A 471 0.17 18.05 -63.87
C GLU A 471 1.31 18.44 -64.84
N SER A 472 2.52 18.62 -64.30
CA SER A 472 3.71 18.80 -65.11
C SER A 472 4.07 17.50 -65.82
N ILE A 473 4.08 17.51 -67.15
CA ILE A 473 4.59 16.42 -67.98
C ILE A 473 6.08 16.21 -67.62
N GLU A 474 6.44 15.04 -67.05
CA GLU A 474 7.85 14.71 -66.71
C GLU A 474 8.70 14.71 -67.99
N ASP A 475 9.77 15.52 -68.01
CA ASP A 475 10.77 15.56 -69.09
C ASP A 475 11.56 14.23 -69.16
N ASP A 476 11.92 13.79 -70.37
CA ASP A 476 12.66 12.54 -70.63
C ASP A 476 13.94 12.40 -69.76
N GLU A 477 14.57 13.51 -69.39
CA GLU A 477 15.78 13.51 -68.55
C GLU A 477 15.52 13.03 -67.12
N GLU A 478 14.38 13.40 -66.51
CA GLU A 478 14.05 12.98 -65.14
C GLU A 478 13.68 11.50 -65.07
N ALA A 479 12.95 11.00 -66.07
CA ALA A 479 12.67 9.58 -66.22
C ALA A 479 13.97 8.75 -66.38
N ASP A 480 14.93 9.26 -67.16
CA ASP A 480 16.21 8.59 -67.40
C ASP A 480 17.14 8.59 -66.16
N ILE A 481 17.13 9.67 -65.36
CA ILE A 481 17.82 9.71 -64.06
C ILE A 481 17.23 8.66 -63.11
N ARG A 482 15.90 8.56 -63.05
CA ARG A 482 15.21 7.59 -62.17
C ARG A 482 15.53 6.15 -62.57
N MET A 483 15.50 5.83 -63.88
CA MET A 483 15.94 4.51 -64.38
C MET A 483 17.41 4.20 -64.04
N LYS A 484 18.33 5.14 -64.25
CA LYS A 484 19.75 4.96 -63.92
C LYS A 484 19.96 4.74 -62.42
N ALA A 485 19.24 5.47 -61.57
CA ALA A 485 19.33 5.33 -60.12
C ALA A 485 18.91 3.92 -59.65
N ASP A 486 17.84 3.37 -60.22
CA ASP A 486 17.38 2.03 -59.87
C ASP A 486 18.31 0.94 -60.40
N TYR A 487 18.85 1.09 -61.61
CA TYR A 487 19.91 0.20 -62.13
C TYR A 487 21.14 0.16 -61.21
N ILE A 488 21.57 1.32 -60.69
CA ILE A 488 22.70 1.41 -59.75
C ILE A 488 22.38 0.69 -58.44
N ARG A 489 21.16 0.83 -57.91
CA ARG A 489 20.74 0.15 -56.67
C ARG A 489 20.78 -1.37 -56.85
N GLU A 490 20.27 -1.87 -57.97
CA GLU A 490 20.27 -3.30 -58.28
C GLU A 490 21.71 -3.86 -58.40
N GLN A 491 22.59 -3.18 -59.14
CA GLN A 491 23.99 -3.60 -59.27
C GLN A 491 24.73 -3.60 -57.92
N LYS A 492 24.49 -2.60 -57.06
CA LYS A 492 25.07 -2.58 -55.69
C LYS A 492 24.61 -3.78 -54.87
N GLN A 493 23.35 -4.20 -55.02
CA GLN A 493 22.80 -5.36 -54.30
C GLN A 493 23.43 -6.67 -54.79
N LEU A 494 23.60 -6.84 -56.11
CA LEU A 494 24.31 -7.99 -56.69
C LEU A 494 25.76 -8.08 -56.22
N ILE A 495 26.49 -6.96 -56.17
CA ILE A 495 27.86 -6.91 -55.65
C ILE A 495 27.90 -7.34 -54.17
N ARG A 496 26.95 -6.87 -53.36
CA ARG A 496 26.86 -7.23 -51.94
C ARG A 496 26.61 -8.74 -51.75
N ASN A 497 25.73 -9.33 -52.57
CA ASN A 497 25.45 -10.76 -52.56
C ASN A 497 26.67 -11.59 -53.00
N ALA A 498 27.36 -11.19 -54.07
CA ALA A 498 28.59 -11.85 -54.52
C ALA A 498 29.75 -11.73 -53.51
N ALA A 499 29.82 -10.63 -52.76
CA ALA A 499 30.81 -10.48 -51.69
C ALA A 499 30.52 -11.38 -50.49
N ARG A 500 29.25 -11.59 -50.13
CA ARG A 500 28.85 -12.53 -49.07
C ARG A 500 29.23 -13.98 -49.42
N SER A 501 29.01 -14.42 -50.66
CA SER A 501 29.37 -15.78 -51.07
C SER A 501 30.89 -16.01 -51.18
N LYS A 502 31.66 -14.99 -51.60
CA LYS A 502 33.14 -15.10 -51.71
C LYS A 502 33.88 -14.99 -50.37
N LYS A 503 33.29 -14.37 -49.33
CA LYS A 503 33.93 -14.13 -48.03
C LYS A 503 33.49 -15.16 -46.97
N ALA A 504 33.84 -16.43 -47.15
CA ALA A 504 33.71 -17.47 -46.12
C ALA A 504 34.86 -17.45 -45.09
N LEU A 505 35.26 -16.25 -44.64
CA LEU A 505 36.46 -15.96 -43.83
C LEU A 505 36.44 -16.64 -42.45
N LYS A 506 35.27 -17.03 -41.95
CA LYS A 506 35.14 -17.73 -40.66
C LYS A 506 35.58 -19.20 -40.73
N ASN A 507 35.55 -19.83 -41.91
CA ASN A 507 35.77 -21.28 -42.05
C ASN A 507 37.03 -21.65 -42.85
N ARG A 508 37.54 -20.78 -43.74
CA ARG A 508 38.80 -20.97 -44.48
C ARG A 508 39.45 -19.63 -44.85
N ALA A 509 40.79 -19.61 -44.95
CA ALA A 509 41.54 -18.46 -45.45
C ALA A 509 41.43 -18.34 -46.98
N ILE A 510 41.35 -17.10 -47.51
CA ILE A 510 41.26 -16.83 -48.96
C ILE A 510 42.65 -16.97 -49.59
N ILE A 511 42.75 -17.72 -50.69
CA ILE A 511 44.02 -17.93 -51.42
C ILE A 511 44.52 -16.59 -52.00
N PRO A 512 45.82 -16.23 -51.83
CA PRO A 512 46.38 -15.02 -52.42
C PRO A 512 46.28 -15.03 -53.94
N ARG A 513 45.71 -13.96 -54.51
CA ARG A 513 45.49 -13.82 -55.98
C ARG A 513 46.77 -13.94 -56.82
N GLN A 514 47.94 -13.64 -56.25
CA GLN A 514 49.24 -13.74 -56.96
C GLN A 514 49.61 -15.17 -57.35
N LYS A 515 49.10 -16.19 -56.63
CA LYS A 515 49.40 -17.61 -56.89
C LYS A 515 48.31 -18.32 -57.69
N GLN A 516 47.24 -17.61 -58.09
CA GLN A 516 46.17 -18.17 -58.91
C GLN A 516 46.30 -17.72 -60.37
N PRO A 517 46.32 -18.65 -61.35
CA PRO A 517 46.26 -18.27 -62.75
C PRO A 517 44.89 -17.65 -63.05
N LYS A 518 44.87 -16.54 -63.78
CA LYS A 518 43.63 -15.93 -64.27
C LYS A 518 43.46 -16.22 -65.76
N ASN A 519 42.26 -16.64 -66.14
CA ASN A 519 41.92 -16.82 -67.55
C ASN A 519 41.82 -15.46 -68.26
N LEU A 520 42.43 -15.39 -69.45
CA LEU A 520 42.40 -14.18 -70.28
C LEU A 520 40.96 -13.80 -70.67
N SER A 521 40.09 -14.78 -70.94
CA SER A 521 38.71 -14.51 -71.38
C SER A 521 37.84 -13.87 -70.29
N GLU A 522 38.00 -14.29 -69.04
CA GLU A 522 37.28 -13.69 -67.91
C GLU A 522 37.77 -12.27 -67.61
N MET A 523 39.09 -12.06 -67.71
CA MET A 523 39.68 -10.73 -67.55
C MET A 523 39.19 -9.78 -68.64
N LYS A 524 39.20 -10.22 -69.91
CA LYS A 524 38.67 -9.48 -71.06
C LYS A 524 37.22 -9.04 -70.82
N LYS A 525 36.34 -9.99 -70.51
CA LYS A 525 34.91 -9.71 -70.23
C LYS A 525 34.71 -8.71 -69.08
N SER A 526 35.55 -8.76 -68.04
CA SER A 526 35.44 -7.82 -66.92
C SER A 526 35.89 -6.40 -67.25
N LEU A 527 36.89 -6.23 -68.11
CA LEU A 527 37.37 -4.92 -68.57
C LEU A 527 36.38 -4.29 -69.56
N GLU A 528 35.86 -5.10 -70.48
CA GLU A 528 34.80 -4.68 -71.41
C GLU A 528 33.54 -4.26 -70.66
N LYS A 529 33.14 -4.98 -69.58
CA LYS A 529 32.01 -4.57 -68.73
C LYS A 529 32.23 -3.25 -67.99
N ILE A 530 33.48 -2.86 -67.74
CA ILE A 530 33.83 -1.57 -67.12
C ILE A 530 33.99 -0.47 -68.18
N GLY A 531 33.88 -0.80 -69.47
CA GLY A 531 33.98 0.13 -70.59
C GLY A 531 35.41 0.42 -71.07
N LEU A 532 36.38 -0.41 -70.66
CA LEU A 532 37.77 -0.29 -71.10
C LEU A 532 38.04 -1.21 -72.28
N ASP A 533 38.67 -0.68 -73.34
CA ASP A 533 39.06 -1.49 -74.49
C ASP A 533 40.18 -2.46 -74.12
N ALA A 534 39.82 -3.74 -74.09
CA ALA A 534 40.71 -4.83 -73.73
C ALA A 534 41.66 -5.23 -74.87
N SER A 535 41.53 -4.65 -76.08
CA SER A 535 42.35 -4.96 -77.25
C SER A 535 43.84 -4.92 -76.96
N SER A 536 44.35 -3.80 -76.41
CA SER A 536 45.78 -3.60 -76.10
C SER A 536 46.31 -4.56 -75.01
N VAL A 537 45.49 -4.93 -74.03
CA VAL A 537 45.84 -5.87 -72.95
C VAL A 537 45.82 -7.31 -73.45
N VAL A 538 44.84 -7.66 -74.28
CA VAL A 538 44.74 -8.95 -74.96
C VAL A 538 45.89 -9.11 -75.94
N GLU A 539 46.26 -8.08 -76.70
CA GLU A 539 47.42 -8.05 -77.57
C GLU A 539 48.72 -8.17 -76.78
N ARG A 540 48.89 -7.45 -75.67
CA ARG A 540 50.07 -7.57 -74.79
C ARG A 540 50.20 -8.97 -74.16
N ALA A 541 49.09 -9.58 -73.78
CA ALA A 541 49.08 -10.93 -73.24
C ALA A 541 49.31 -11.98 -74.34
N ARG A 542 48.74 -11.77 -75.53
CA ARG A 542 49.00 -12.59 -76.73
C ARG A 542 50.43 -12.44 -77.25
N SER A 543 51.06 -11.27 -77.09
CA SER A 543 52.45 -11.01 -77.49
C SER A 543 53.49 -11.51 -76.47
N LYS A 544 53.09 -11.73 -75.20
CA LYS A 544 53.88 -12.48 -74.21
C LYS A 544 53.65 -13.98 -74.26
N SER A 545 52.48 -14.44 -74.71
CA SER A 545 52.26 -15.86 -75.00
C SER A 545 53.01 -16.22 -76.27
N ARG A 546 54.25 -16.69 -76.13
CA ARG A 546 54.93 -17.33 -77.26
C ARG A 546 54.08 -18.52 -77.69
N GLY A 547 53.54 -18.36 -78.89
CA GLY A 547 52.75 -19.33 -79.58
C GLY A 547 53.49 -20.65 -79.75
N ARG A 548 52.66 -21.67 -79.81
CA ARG A 548 52.93 -22.97 -80.41
C ARG A 548 53.72 -22.75 -81.70
N SER A 549 54.92 -23.29 -81.75
CA SER A 549 55.67 -23.48 -82.99
C SER A 549 54.89 -24.42 -83.90
N VAL A 550 54.23 -23.86 -84.91
CA VAL A 550 54.04 -24.52 -86.21
C VAL A 550 55.15 -23.95 -87.08
N ALA A 551 56.01 -24.86 -87.53
CA ALA A 551 57.21 -24.60 -88.31
C ALA A 551 56.84 -24.19 -89.76
N THR A 552 57.57 -23.20 -90.30
CA THR A 552 57.82 -23.07 -91.75
C THR A 552 59.01 -22.13 -92.04
N ARG A 553 60.18 -22.74 -92.17
CA ARG A 553 61.41 -22.44 -92.95
C ARG A 553 62.24 -23.74 -92.78
N SER A 554 62.62 -24.59 -93.76
CA SER A 554 63.11 -24.37 -95.14
C SER A 554 64.02 -23.14 -95.21
N ARG A 555 65.35 -23.27 -95.14
CA ARG A 555 66.31 -23.97 -96.02
C ARG A 555 67.21 -24.88 -95.16
N ALA A 556 67.51 -26.14 -95.48
CA ALA A 556 67.59 -26.81 -96.77
C ALA A 556 67.35 -28.32 -96.61
N GLY A 557 67.01 -28.96 -97.73
CA GLY A 557 66.82 -30.41 -97.88
C GLY A 557 65.34 -30.77 -97.85
N THR A 558 64.67 -31.11 -98.94
CA THR A 558 65.18 -31.81 -100.12
C THR A 558 64.28 -31.54 -101.34
N THR A 559 64.92 -31.18 -102.45
CA THR A 559 64.44 -31.35 -103.82
C THR A 559 65.45 -32.28 -104.48
N ASP A 560 64.92 -33.19 -105.30
CA ASP A 560 65.51 -34.38 -105.92
C ASP A 560 65.71 -35.57 -104.96
N GLY A 561 65.03 -36.70 -105.16
CA GLY A 561 64.15 -37.09 -106.26
C GLY A 561 64.14 -38.61 -106.35
N ASP A 562 63.03 -39.24 -105.98
CA ASP A 562 62.21 -40.02 -106.92
C ASP A 562 61.16 -40.86 -106.19
N VAL A 563 59.91 -40.53 -106.53
CA VAL A 563 58.83 -41.45 -106.90
C VAL A 563 58.33 -42.47 -105.86
N GLU A 564 57.18 -42.07 -105.33
CA GLU A 564 55.98 -42.86 -105.08
C GLU A 564 55.88 -43.84 -103.91
N MET A 565 54.88 -43.50 -103.09
CA MET A 565 53.83 -44.36 -102.58
C MET A 565 54.01 -45.01 -101.21
N THR A 566 53.04 -44.61 -100.38
CA THR A 566 52.30 -45.36 -99.38
C THR A 566 53.04 -45.89 -98.16
N ASP A 567 52.50 -45.44 -97.02
CA ASP A 567 52.44 -46.17 -95.76
C ASP A 567 53.76 -46.37 -94.99
N ILE A 568 53.60 -46.49 -93.66
CA ILE A 568 54.48 -47.16 -92.69
C ILE A 568 55.48 -46.31 -91.88
N SER A 569 55.05 -46.09 -90.63
CA SER A 569 55.73 -46.33 -89.34
C SER A 569 56.92 -45.49 -88.84
N MET A 570 56.91 -45.29 -87.51
CA MET A 570 57.76 -44.45 -86.67
C MET A 570 59.20 -44.98 -86.42
N HIS A 571 59.94 -45.41 -87.44
CA HIS A 571 61.39 -45.70 -87.31
C HIS A 571 62.17 -44.96 -88.41
N ASP A 572 63.27 -44.29 -88.02
CA ASP A 572 64.21 -43.48 -88.83
C ASP A 572 63.71 -42.06 -89.21
N ILE A 573 64.30 -40.94 -88.79
CA ILE A 573 65.68 -40.52 -89.05
C ILE A 573 66.32 -39.87 -87.81
N SER A 574 67.37 -40.51 -87.34
CA SER A 574 68.30 -40.13 -86.28
C SER A 574 69.75 -40.11 -86.79
N GLN A 575 70.01 -39.60 -88.02
CA GLN A 575 71.34 -39.74 -88.66
C GLN A 575 72.07 -38.49 -89.19
N MET A 576 71.59 -37.24 -89.00
CA MET A 576 72.25 -36.06 -89.64
C MET A 576 72.68 -34.89 -88.74
N THR A 577 72.99 -35.15 -87.46
CA THR A 577 73.64 -34.16 -86.56
C THR A 577 74.99 -34.62 -85.99
N LEU A 578 75.58 -35.70 -86.54
CA LEU A 578 76.79 -36.35 -86.02
C LEU A 578 78.14 -35.84 -86.57
N LYS A 579 78.21 -34.77 -87.38
CA LYS A 579 79.52 -34.39 -88.00
C LYS A 579 80.03 -32.95 -87.90
N GLU A 580 79.33 -31.98 -87.31
CA GLU A 580 79.89 -30.60 -87.23
C GLU A 580 79.65 -29.89 -85.89
N ARG A 581 80.30 -30.41 -84.84
CA ARG A 581 81.31 -29.67 -84.05
C ARG A 581 81.67 -30.46 -82.80
N ALA A 582 82.66 -31.33 -82.97
CA ALA A 582 83.65 -31.54 -81.94
C ALA A 582 84.38 -30.21 -81.65
N LYS A 583 84.75 -30.01 -80.37
CA LYS A 583 85.52 -28.88 -79.77
C LYS A 583 84.63 -27.66 -79.44
N SER A 584 84.35 -27.25 -78.19
CA SER A 584 84.93 -27.46 -76.85
C SER A 584 83.93 -26.82 -75.85
N ARG A 585 83.39 -27.44 -74.80
CA ARG A 585 84.04 -27.84 -73.54
C ARG A 585 83.05 -28.73 -72.75
N VAL A 586 83.51 -29.93 -72.48
CA VAL A 586 82.88 -30.97 -71.66
C VAL A 586 83.05 -30.63 -70.17
N ARG A 587 81.94 -30.69 -69.42
CA ARG A 587 81.89 -31.24 -68.05
C ARG A 587 80.42 -31.48 -67.71
N SER A 588 80.00 -32.73 -67.88
CA SER A 588 78.69 -33.28 -67.56
C SER A 588 78.34 -33.05 -66.10
N GLN A 589 77.20 -32.40 -65.83
CA GLN A 589 76.52 -32.61 -64.55
C GLN A 589 76.00 -34.05 -64.54
N SER A 590 76.56 -34.87 -63.66
CA SER A 590 76.13 -36.25 -63.38
C SER A 590 74.72 -36.24 -62.79
N ASN A 591 73.73 -36.80 -63.49
CA ASN A 591 72.39 -36.96 -62.92
C ASN A 591 72.34 -38.29 -62.18
N ARG A 592 72.50 -38.23 -60.86
CA ARG A 592 72.60 -39.39 -59.96
C ARG A 592 71.44 -40.39 -60.08
N ARG A 593 70.29 -39.96 -60.60
CA ARG A 593 69.13 -40.84 -60.83
C ARG A 593 69.26 -41.68 -62.09
N GLU A 594 70.09 -41.26 -63.04
CA GLU A 594 70.12 -41.77 -64.41
C GLU A 594 71.48 -42.39 -64.76
N ASP A 595 72.58 -41.95 -64.13
CA ASP A 595 73.93 -42.43 -64.44
C ASP A 595 74.11 -43.95 -64.27
N GLY A 596 73.30 -44.60 -63.42
CA GLY A 596 73.34 -46.04 -63.17
C GLY A 596 72.39 -46.87 -64.05
N VAL A 597 71.59 -46.24 -64.91
CA VAL A 597 70.60 -46.91 -65.76
C VAL A 597 70.83 -46.49 -67.20
N THR A 598 71.49 -47.36 -67.96
CA THR A 598 71.96 -47.06 -69.31
C THR A 598 70.85 -47.09 -70.37
N ASP A 599 69.77 -47.84 -70.11
CA ASP A 599 68.67 -48.04 -71.06
C ASP A 599 67.40 -47.25 -70.67
N GLU A 600 66.74 -46.67 -71.66
CA GLU A 600 65.56 -45.79 -71.49
C GLU A 600 64.35 -46.57 -70.97
N THR A 601 64.22 -47.85 -71.36
CA THR A 601 63.17 -48.73 -70.86
C THR A 601 63.37 -49.06 -69.37
N ALA A 602 64.62 -49.26 -68.95
CA ALA A 602 64.97 -49.50 -67.55
C ALA A 602 64.76 -48.23 -66.70
N ARG A 603 65.04 -47.05 -67.25
CA ARG A 603 64.81 -45.76 -66.59
C ARG A 603 63.33 -45.49 -66.36
N THR A 604 62.50 -45.66 -67.38
CA THR A 604 61.03 -45.52 -67.25
C THR A 604 60.44 -46.53 -66.28
N LYS A 605 60.96 -47.77 -66.25
CA LYS A 605 60.59 -48.78 -65.25
C LYS A 605 60.98 -48.37 -63.82
N ALA A 606 62.19 -47.85 -63.63
CA ALA A 606 62.66 -47.37 -62.32
C ALA A 606 61.81 -46.20 -61.78
N GLU A 607 61.44 -45.23 -62.62
CA GLU A 607 60.53 -44.15 -62.24
C GLU A 607 59.14 -44.66 -61.86
N LYS A 608 58.62 -45.62 -62.62
CA LYS A 608 57.30 -46.21 -62.34
C LYS A 608 57.31 -46.94 -61.00
N ILE A 609 58.36 -47.70 -60.68
CA ILE A 609 58.54 -48.37 -59.39
C ILE A 609 58.64 -47.35 -58.24
N ALA A 610 59.41 -46.27 -58.42
CA ALA A 610 59.52 -45.21 -57.41
C ALA A 610 58.16 -44.56 -57.10
N LYS A 611 57.36 -44.24 -58.13
CA LYS A 611 56.00 -43.71 -57.97
C LYS A 611 55.06 -44.73 -57.31
N LEU A 612 55.23 -46.02 -57.60
CA LEU A 612 54.42 -47.10 -57.00
C LEU A 612 54.72 -47.26 -55.51
N ASN A 613 56.00 -47.25 -55.13
CA ASN A 613 56.45 -47.32 -53.73
C ASN A 613 55.97 -46.11 -52.90
N GLN A 614 55.91 -44.92 -53.50
CA GLN A 614 55.40 -43.72 -52.84
C GLN A 614 53.88 -43.78 -52.56
N LYS A 615 53.10 -44.64 -53.21
CA LYS A 615 51.64 -44.72 -52.99
C LYS A 615 51.25 -44.98 -51.54
N LYS A 616 51.98 -45.84 -50.82
CA LYS A 616 51.67 -46.16 -49.40
C LYS A 616 51.83 -44.91 -48.52
N MET A 617 52.88 -44.16 -48.75
CA MET A 617 53.18 -42.92 -48.04
C MET A 617 52.16 -41.81 -48.37
N ASN A 618 51.84 -41.65 -49.65
CA ASN A 618 50.84 -40.69 -50.11
C ASN A 618 49.44 -41.03 -49.59
N ARG A 619 49.08 -42.32 -49.49
CA ARG A 619 47.83 -42.78 -48.88
C ARG A 619 47.71 -42.38 -47.41
N MET A 620 48.83 -42.36 -46.68
CA MET A 620 48.91 -41.90 -45.29
C MET A 620 49.08 -40.38 -45.18
N ALA A 621 48.98 -39.64 -46.31
CA ALA A 621 49.16 -38.19 -46.42
C ALA A 621 50.46 -37.66 -45.80
N ARG A 622 51.54 -38.44 -45.86
CA ARG A 622 52.87 -37.99 -45.41
C ARG A 622 53.42 -36.93 -46.37
N GLN A 623 54.14 -35.95 -45.82
CA GLN A 623 54.71 -34.86 -46.63
C GLN A 623 55.88 -35.31 -47.52
N GLY A 624 56.52 -36.43 -47.18
CA GLY A 624 57.62 -37.03 -47.93
C GLY A 624 58.20 -38.22 -47.18
N GLU A 625 59.25 -38.85 -47.73
CA GLU A 625 59.85 -40.07 -47.14
C GLU A 625 60.49 -39.82 -45.76
N ALA A 626 60.85 -38.57 -45.48
CA ALA A 626 61.37 -38.14 -44.19
C ALA A 626 60.28 -37.92 -43.12
N ASP A 627 59.00 -37.78 -43.51
CA ASP A 627 57.90 -37.57 -42.57
C ASP A 627 57.44 -38.90 -41.95
N ARG A 628 58.07 -39.20 -40.81
CA ARG A 628 57.79 -40.38 -39.98
C ARG A 628 57.14 -40.01 -38.64
N HIS A 629 56.45 -38.86 -38.56
CA HIS A 629 55.82 -38.42 -37.31
C HIS A 629 54.75 -39.42 -36.82
N THR A 630 54.88 -39.92 -35.60
CA THR A 630 53.91 -40.82 -34.97
C THR A 630 53.09 -40.06 -33.93
N THR A 631 51.78 -39.98 -34.13
CA THR A 631 50.87 -39.41 -33.14
C THR A 631 50.62 -40.40 -32.00
N VAL A 632 50.61 -39.90 -30.76
CA VAL A 632 50.24 -40.70 -29.59
C VAL A 632 48.73 -40.99 -29.64
N SER A 633 48.32 -42.25 -29.42
CA SER A 633 46.92 -42.66 -29.53
C SER A 633 46.00 -41.97 -28.52
N LEU A 634 46.45 -41.82 -27.26
CA LEU A 634 45.71 -41.14 -26.20
C LEU A 634 46.66 -40.24 -25.38
N PRO A 635 46.54 -38.90 -25.48
CA PRO A 635 47.33 -37.99 -24.67
C PRO A 635 46.94 -38.08 -23.19
N LYS A 636 47.89 -38.47 -22.32
CA LYS A 636 47.65 -38.70 -20.89
C LYS A 636 46.97 -37.51 -20.20
N HIS A 637 47.33 -36.27 -20.52
CA HIS A 637 46.77 -35.07 -19.88
C HIS A 637 45.28 -34.82 -20.18
N LEU A 638 44.71 -35.46 -21.21
CA LEU A 638 43.29 -35.38 -21.54
C LEU A 638 42.45 -36.46 -20.85
N PHE A 639 43.03 -37.65 -20.66
CA PHE A 639 42.30 -38.85 -20.24
C PHE A 639 42.67 -39.33 -18.83
N SER A 640 43.69 -38.75 -18.21
CA SER A 640 44.16 -39.11 -16.87
C SER A 640 43.99 -37.93 -15.90
N GLY A 641 43.44 -38.23 -14.72
CA GLY A 641 43.12 -37.26 -13.67
C GLY A 641 41.63 -36.87 -13.63
N LYS A 642 41.13 -36.51 -12.44
CA LYS A 642 39.77 -35.95 -12.25
C LYS A 642 39.88 -34.48 -11.86
N ARG A 643 38.97 -33.63 -12.36
CA ARG A 643 38.92 -32.21 -11.96
C ARG A 643 38.41 -32.12 -10.52
N THR A 644 39.24 -31.62 -9.62
CA THR A 644 38.86 -31.34 -8.22
C THR A 644 38.45 -29.87 -8.07
N ILE A 645 37.82 -29.53 -6.93
CA ILE A 645 37.51 -28.13 -6.59
C ILE A 645 38.84 -27.42 -6.31
N GLY A 646 39.24 -26.51 -7.21
CA GLY A 646 40.52 -25.80 -7.13
C GLY A 646 41.08 -25.42 -8.51
N LYS A 647 42.40 -25.25 -8.60
CA LYS A 647 43.09 -24.96 -9.87
C LYS A 647 42.89 -26.11 -10.87
N THR A 648 42.59 -25.76 -12.12
CA THR A 648 42.33 -26.72 -13.18
C THR A 648 43.44 -26.69 -14.24
N ASN A 649 43.73 -27.84 -14.83
CA ASN A 649 44.87 -28.04 -15.75
C ASN A 649 44.66 -27.40 -17.14
N ARG A 650 43.47 -26.88 -17.43
CA ARG A 650 43.13 -26.18 -18.68
C ARG A 650 42.20 -25.03 -18.35
N ARG A 651 42.39 -23.90 -19.04
CA ARG A 651 41.58 -22.68 -18.86
C ARG A 651 40.12 -22.91 -19.24
#